data_AF-A0A1W9Q024-F1
#
_entry.id   AF-A0A1W9Q024-F1
#
_cell.length_a   1.000
_cell.length_b   1.000
_cell.length_c   1.000
_cell.angle_alpha   90.00
_cell.angle_beta   90.00
_cell.angle_gamma   90.00
#
_symmetry.space_group_name_H-M   'P 1'
#
loop_
_entity.id
_entity.type
_entity.pdbx_description
1 polymer ?
#
loop_
_entity_poly.entity_id
_entity_poly.type
_entity_poly.pdbx_seq_one_letter_code
_entity_poly.pdbx_strand_id
1 'polypeptide(L)'
;MQRFARASGYAKVCKELAAKETDSDRKAELKQMAANLERVPWNPPQTFWEAVQALWINHMLIMSDEGYPGPGVSFGRIDQYLYPYWESSLKNGMDRDFGKEILKCFWIHCNTAYDSMIRNGNQGITSGFGQLITLSGMGKGGIDLTNDLTHAILEVIDEMSPILEPKPNVRLHRNSPDKLLDRLIDMISGSQGAPFLLDFDERSMAGMLREARKAGITHLINKDNVHEYAPVGCLENTMVGNDRSGTVDNNLNLLKAVELALTGGRDLVPFVDPLTGKAEKIRQDGPNTGDATKFTSWDRFWEAYATQTRYIVKKCVDLYEMSESVRARFLPTPYLSCLVKGCAEKGLDITQGGAEISFTTLEGVTFATTVDSLLAIKYLVFDEKKCTMAQLIEALRANWEGYEVLQALAKNKAPKYGRDDDAADEMAYRVMELWTEETWKYKTRSTGRQFRPGMLSWNYWAGDGFIMAASADGRKKGQFLSNAICPSNGADTNGPTANANSVGKALGGKAKDGNGDWEDYLNNLPNGASHTITFNPSIIKDPEHKDKFKAFLRGYGKNGGTCLQINMLDADMLIDAQHHPQNYRNLLVRITGYNAYFTAIGKELQNEVIARVSHCRLEIVRMSTEDGPGIRTTVFFKGCTLECAWCHNPESISPRPQLCWVGNRCIGCKTCLSVCPKNALSMTEQGIQIDRSLCNVCTACAAECPGTALEILGKTWDLEALVNEVVKDRAYFETSGGGVTISGGEPTMQFEFAGAFLKALRGKGLHTALDTCGQCGKEALEKILPYAVLVMFDMKLMDAETHRRFTGHSNKRIIDNLRFVADYIASHVYPRELWIRTPVIPGATATQENINGIGRFIAKNLSQVVSRWELCAFNNLCRDKYLRLGRKWMFHDSELLSRQFMEEMADVARKSGVNPEIVNWSGSTRLETENIQQEAEDGI
;
A
#
# COMPACT_ATOMS: atom_id res chain seq x y z
N MET A 1 3.64 -4.44 47.45
CA MET A 1 3.31 -5.71 48.17
C MET A 1 2.84 -6.82 47.23
N GLN A 2 1.87 -6.60 46.32
CA GLN A 2 1.41 -7.63 45.36
C GLN A 2 2.47 -8.09 44.34
N ARG A 3 3.32 -7.19 43.81
CA ARG A 3 4.47 -7.53 42.92
C ARG A 3 5.38 -8.59 43.56
N PHE A 4 5.80 -8.32 44.79
CA PHE A 4 6.68 -9.19 45.57
C PHE A 4 6.00 -10.51 45.94
N ALA A 5 4.71 -10.48 46.33
CA ALA A 5 3.98 -11.69 46.69
C ALA A 5 3.83 -12.69 45.53
N ARG A 6 3.57 -12.21 44.29
CA ARG A 6 3.47 -13.08 43.11
C ARG A 6 4.83 -13.57 42.60
N ALA A 7 5.83 -12.69 42.48
CA ALA A 7 7.17 -13.09 42.03
C ALA A 7 7.83 -14.06 43.02
N SER A 8 7.74 -13.79 44.34
CA SER A 8 8.20 -14.71 45.38
C SER A 8 7.44 -16.04 45.37
N GLY A 9 6.14 -16.01 45.07
CA GLY A 9 5.34 -17.22 44.83
C GLY A 9 5.88 -18.08 43.70
N TYR A 10 6.16 -17.49 42.54
CA TYR A 10 6.77 -18.20 41.40
C TYR A 10 8.20 -18.69 41.72
N ALA A 11 9.01 -17.90 42.44
CA ALA A 11 10.35 -18.31 42.85
C ALA A 11 10.30 -19.56 43.74
N LYS A 12 9.33 -19.62 44.67
CA LYS A 12 9.10 -20.81 45.52
C LYS A 12 8.75 -22.04 44.68
N VAL A 13 7.84 -21.91 43.71
CA VAL A 13 7.48 -22.99 42.79
C VAL A 13 8.69 -23.48 42.00
N CYS A 14 9.51 -22.56 41.47
CA CYS A 14 10.73 -22.93 40.74
C CYS A 14 11.71 -23.72 41.62
N LYS A 15 11.88 -23.34 42.90
CA LYS A 15 12.71 -24.08 43.86
C LYS A 15 12.16 -25.47 44.18
N GLU A 16 10.85 -25.60 44.33
CA GLU A 16 10.18 -26.89 44.58
C GLU A 16 10.32 -27.84 43.38
N LEU A 17 10.18 -27.31 42.15
CA LEU A 17 10.42 -28.07 40.93
C LEU A 17 11.89 -28.47 40.80
N ALA A 18 12.83 -27.55 41.02
CA ALA A 18 14.26 -27.84 40.97
C ALA A 18 14.71 -28.91 41.98
N ALA A 19 14.02 -29.01 43.13
CA ALA A 19 14.30 -30.04 44.13
C ALA A 19 13.90 -31.45 43.65
N LYS A 20 12.87 -31.55 42.81
CA LYS A 20 12.34 -32.81 42.26
C LYS A 20 12.90 -33.16 40.88
N GLU A 21 13.49 -32.19 40.19
CA GLU A 21 14.04 -32.38 38.84
C GLU A 21 15.29 -33.26 38.85
N THR A 22 15.30 -34.22 37.93
CA THR A 22 16.38 -35.20 37.72
C THR A 22 17.33 -34.79 36.61
N ASP A 23 16.85 -34.06 35.60
CA ASP A 23 17.69 -33.53 34.53
C ASP A 23 18.57 -32.36 35.05
N SER A 24 19.88 -32.43 34.82
CA SER A 24 20.83 -31.48 35.40
C SER A 24 20.65 -30.06 34.85
N ASP A 25 20.35 -29.96 33.57
CA ASP A 25 20.31 -28.69 32.83
C ASP A 25 19.00 -27.98 33.18
N ARG A 26 17.88 -28.70 33.14
CA ARG A 26 16.58 -28.19 33.57
C ARG A 26 16.57 -27.78 35.04
N LYS A 27 17.29 -28.51 35.89
CA LYS A 27 17.45 -28.14 37.30
C LYS A 27 18.25 -26.86 37.49
N ALA A 28 19.29 -26.64 36.69
CA ALA A 28 20.06 -25.40 36.71
C ALA A 28 19.20 -24.22 36.23
N GLU A 29 18.44 -24.40 35.16
CA GLU A 29 17.47 -23.41 34.67
C GLU A 29 16.45 -23.01 35.75
N LEU A 30 15.79 -23.98 36.38
CA LEU A 30 14.79 -23.71 37.43
C LEU A 30 15.38 -22.95 38.62
N LYS A 31 16.63 -23.23 39.00
CA LYS A 31 17.35 -22.46 40.02
C LYS A 31 17.63 -21.04 39.56
N GLN A 32 18.04 -20.84 38.30
CA GLN A 32 18.28 -19.52 37.75
C GLN A 32 16.97 -18.71 37.62
N MET A 33 15.88 -19.32 37.18
CA MET A 33 14.54 -18.73 37.16
C MET A 33 14.12 -18.27 38.56
N ALA A 34 14.34 -19.11 39.59
CA ALA A 34 14.05 -18.74 40.96
C ALA A 34 14.88 -17.53 41.42
N ALA A 35 16.18 -17.50 41.11
CA ALA A 35 17.07 -16.38 41.44
C ALA A 35 16.62 -15.07 40.75
N ASN A 36 16.25 -15.14 39.47
CA ASN A 36 15.72 -13.99 38.72
C ASN A 36 14.45 -13.45 39.41
N LEU A 37 13.51 -14.34 39.76
CA LEU A 37 12.22 -13.98 40.39
C LEU A 37 12.34 -13.46 41.82
N GLU A 38 13.41 -13.79 42.54
CA GLU A 38 13.73 -13.18 43.84
C GLU A 38 14.18 -11.73 43.72
N ARG A 39 14.76 -11.37 42.56
CA ARG A 39 15.21 -10.02 42.26
C ARG A 39 14.13 -9.19 41.59
N VAL A 40 13.66 -9.61 40.42
CA VAL A 40 12.72 -8.85 39.59
C VAL A 40 11.27 -9.28 39.81
N PRO A 41 10.29 -8.35 39.74
CA PRO A 41 10.40 -6.93 39.40
C PRO A 41 10.58 -6.01 40.62
N TRP A 42 11.02 -6.53 41.78
CA TRP A 42 11.18 -5.72 42.99
C TRP A 42 12.41 -4.80 42.90
N ASN A 43 13.53 -5.34 42.42
CA ASN A 43 14.75 -4.60 42.14
C ASN A 43 14.94 -4.43 40.62
N PRO A 44 15.71 -3.44 40.15
CA PRO A 44 16.07 -3.30 38.74
C PRO A 44 16.80 -4.55 38.21
N PRO A 45 16.54 -5.00 36.97
CA PRO A 45 17.27 -6.10 36.37
C PRO A 45 18.76 -5.78 36.21
N GLN A 46 19.60 -6.81 36.16
CA GLN A 46 21.05 -6.74 35.91
C GLN A 46 21.45 -7.52 34.66
N THR A 47 20.69 -8.56 34.30
CA THR A 47 20.91 -9.36 33.10
C THR A 47 19.77 -9.19 32.10
N PHE A 48 20.01 -9.59 30.85
CA PHE A 48 18.98 -9.60 29.81
C PHE A 48 17.81 -10.51 30.19
N TRP A 49 18.09 -11.69 30.76
CA TRP A 49 17.05 -12.61 31.23
C TRP A 49 16.18 -11.98 32.33
N GLU A 50 16.80 -11.34 33.32
CA GLU A 50 16.06 -10.61 34.35
C GLU A 50 15.21 -9.48 33.76
N ALA A 51 15.73 -8.75 32.76
CA ALA A 51 15.01 -7.64 32.14
C ALA A 51 13.76 -8.11 31.37
N VAL A 52 13.87 -9.18 30.58
CA VAL A 52 12.73 -9.79 29.87
C VAL A 52 11.73 -10.38 30.87
N GLN A 53 12.20 -11.03 31.94
CA GLN A 53 11.33 -11.56 33.00
C GLN A 53 10.57 -10.44 33.74
N ALA A 54 11.23 -9.32 34.03
CA ALA A 54 10.64 -8.14 34.64
C ALA A 54 9.56 -7.53 33.73
N LEU A 55 9.86 -7.42 32.43
CA LEU A 55 8.94 -6.90 31.42
C LEU A 55 7.65 -7.73 31.38
N TRP A 56 7.77 -9.05 31.27
CA TRP A 56 6.62 -9.96 31.21
C TRP A 56 5.76 -9.92 32.48
N ILE A 57 6.37 -9.95 33.68
CA ILE A 57 5.60 -9.89 34.94
C ILE A 57 4.84 -8.57 35.04
N ASN A 58 5.46 -7.44 34.71
CA ASN A 58 4.78 -6.15 34.74
C ASN A 58 3.64 -6.10 33.73
N HIS A 59 3.84 -6.62 32.52
CA HIS A 59 2.82 -6.71 31.48
C HIS A 59 1.60 -7.52 31.96
N MET A 60 1.80 -8.71 32.54
CA MET A 60 0.72 -9.52 33.12
C MET A 60 -0.04 -8.80 34.24
N LEU A 61 0.66 -8.04 35.07
CA LEU A 61 0.05 -7.32 36.19
C LEU A 61 -0.77 -6.12 35.72
N ILE A 62 -0.32 -5.42 34.68
CA ILE A 62 -1.10 -4.33 34.06
C ILE A 62 -2.41 -4.88 33.51
N MET A 63 -2.36 -5.95 32.71
CA MET A 63 -3.58 -6.57 32.17
C MET A 63 -4.53 -7.03 33.29
N SER A 64 -4.00 -7.55 34.38
CA SER A 64 -4.79 -7.95 35.54
C SER A 64 -5.40 -6.76 36.30
N ASP A 65 -4.71 -5.62 36.38
CA ASP A 65 -5.16 -4.42 37.10
C ASP A 65 -6.22 -3.64 36.32
N GLU A 66 -6.07 -3.54 34.99
CA GLU A 66 -7.07 -2.91 34.12
C GLU A 66 -8.39 -3.73 34.03
N GLY A 67 -8.43 -4.95 34.61
CA GLY A 67 -9.64 -5.76 34.70
C GLY A 67 -10.20 -6.19 33.34
N TYR A 68 -9.37 -6.13 32.30
CA TYR A 68 -9.76 -6.24 30.91
C TYR A 68 -8.84 -7.26 30.21
N PRO A 69 -9.37 -8.40 29.72
CA PRO A 69 -8.55 -9.37 28.98
C PRO A 69 -8.28 -8.96 27.51
N GLY A 70 -8.73 -7.77 27.09
CA GLY A 70 -8.66 -7.30 25.70
C GLY A 70 -7.55 -6.27 25.42
N PRO A 71 -7.14 -6.13 24.16
CA PRO A 71 -5.78 -5.73 23.77
C PRO A 71 -5.46 -4.23 23.77
N GLY A 72 -4.17 -3.90 23.96
CA GLY A 72 -3.60 -2.55 23.80
C GLY A 72 -2.33 -2.27 24.60
N VAL A 73 -2.00 -3.08 25.61
CA VAL A 73 -0.76 -2.93 26.38
C VAL A 73 0.42 -3.31 25.48
N SER A 74 1.17 -2.30 25.03
CA SER A 74 2.30 -2.49 24.11
C SER A 74 3.63 -2.41 24.86
N PHE A 75 4.67 -3.00 24.29
CA PHE A 75 6.00 -3.04 24.90
C PHE A 75 6.85 -1.82 24.52
N GLY A 76 6.36 -0.92 23.67
CA GLY A 76 7.07 0.28 23.24
C GLY A 76 8.38 -0.05 22.51
N ARG A 77 9.39 0.81 22.66
CA ARG A 77 10.71 0.68 22.01
C ARG A 77 11.59 -0.39 22.67
N ILE A 78 11.16 -1.64 22.58
CA ILE A 78 11.74 -2.79 23.30
C ILE A 78 13.23 -2.98 22.98
N ASP A 79 13.64 -2.70 21.75
CA ASP A 79 15.02 -2.81 21.32
C ASP A 79 15.92 -1.67 21.82
N GLN A 80 15.36 -0.63 22.44
CA GLN A 80 16.14 0.48 22.99
C GLN A 80 16.37 0.31 24.49
N TYR A 81 15.31 0.07 25.26
CA TYR A 81 15.46 -0.04 26.73
C TYR A 81 15.97 -1.41 27.20
N LEU A 82 15.87 -2.47 26.38
CA LEU A 82 16.49 -3.76 26.68
C LEU A 82 17.95 -3.87 26.18
N TYR A 83 18.36 -3.01 25.24
CA TYR A 83 19.68 -3.11 24.61
C TYR A 83 20.86 -2.99 25.58
N PRO A 84 20.85 -2.11 26.60
CA PRO A 84 21.93 -2.08 27.59
C PRO A 84 22.11 -3.41 28.33
N TYR A 85 21.02 -4.15 28.61
CA TYR A 85 21.09 -5.46 29.27
C TYR A 85 21.56 -6.56 28.31
N TRP A 86 21.15 -6.48 27.05
CA TRP A 86 21.64 -7.35 25.98
C TRP A 86 23.16 -7.23 25.84
N GLU A 87 23.66 -6.00 25.63
CA GLU A 87 25.08 -5.72 25.43
C GLU A 87 25.91 -6.11 26.66
N SER A 88 25.43 -5.78 27.86
CA SER A 88 26.10 -6.17 29.11
C SER A 88 26.14 -7.68 29.29
N SER A 89 25.06 -8.40 28.98
CA SER A 89 25.00 -9.85 29.15
C SER A 89 25.92 -10.57 28.16
N LEU A 90 25.96 -10.13 26.89
CA LEU A 90 26.91 -10.66 25.90
C LEU A 90 28.36 -10.44 26.33
N LYS A 91 28.70 -9.24 26.81
CA LYS A 91 30.04 -8.93 27.34
C LYS A 91 30.41 -9.78 28.56
N ASN A 92 29.43 -10.24 29.32
CA ASN A 92 29.60 -11.10 30.49
C ASN A 92 29.45 -12.60 30.18
N GLY A 93 29.46 -12.99 28.90
CA GLY A 93 29.52 -14.39 28.48
C GLY A 93 28.16 -15.05 28.20
N MET A 94 27.07 -14.28 28.10
CA MET A 94 25.82 -14.80 27.54
C MET A 94 26.03 -15.08 26.06
N ASP A 95 25.68 -16.28 25.62
CA ASP A 95 25.66 -16.61 24.20
C ASP A 95 24.50 -15.89 23.48
N ARG A 96 24.72 -15.47 22.23
CA ARG A 96 23.71 -14.73 21.45
C ARG A 96 22.49 -15.58 21.12
N ASP A 97 22.69 -16.86 20.81
CA ASP A 97 21.59 -17.78 20.51
C ASP A 97 20.78 -18.11 21.76
N PHE A 98 21.43 -18.19 22.93
CA PHE A 98 20.70 -18.26 24.20
C PHE A 98 19.88 -16.98 24.47
N GLY A 99 20.42 -15.81 24.15
CA GLY A 99 19.67 -14.55 24.18
C GLY A 99 18.43 -14.57 23.26
N LYS A 100 18.56 -15.14 22.06
CA LYS A 100 17.44 -15.37 21.14
C LYS A 100 16.45 -16.39 21.67
N GLU A 101 16.90 -17.43 22.35
CA GLU A 101 16.03 -18.41 23.01
C GLU A 101 15.15 -17.76 24.08
N ILE A 102 15.72 -16.87 24.91
CA ILE A 102 14.94 -16.07 25.88
C ILE A 102 13.84 -15.27 25.17
N LEU A 103 14.16 -14.64 24.02
CA LEU A 103 13.17 -13.92 23.21
C LEU A 103 12.11 -14.87 22.62
N LYS A 104 12.49 -16.05 22.12
CA LYS A 104 11.54 -17.06 21.64
C LYS A 104 10.54 -17.47 22.71
N CYS A 105 11.01 -17.69 23.94
CA CYS A 105 10.13 -17.95 25.09
C CYS A 105 9.19 -16.77 25.38
N PHE A 106 9.69 -15.54 25.30
CA PHE A 106 8.86 -14.34 25.46
C PHE A 106 7.77 -14.25 24.39
N TRP A 107 8.07 -14.55 23.13
CA TRP A 107 7.08 -14.63 22.05
C TRP A 107 6.00 -15.69 22.33
N ILE A 108 6.38 -16.88 22.80
CA ILE A 108 5.42 -17.92 23.21
C ILE A 108 4.47 -17.36 24.29
N HIS A 109 5.03 -16.68 25.30
CA HIS A 109 4.23 -16.09 26.38
C HIS A 109 3.23 -15.03 25.88
N CYS A 110 3.63 -14.16 24.96
CA CYS A 110 2.72 -13.18 24.36
C CYS A 110 1.51 -13.82 23.65
N ASN A 111 1.63 -15.07 23.18
CA ASN A 111 0.52 -15.81 22.55
C ASN A 111 -0.35 -16.60 23.55
N THR A 112 -0.07 -16.52 24.87
CA THR A 112 -0.88 -17.15 25.92
C THR A 112 -1.92 -16.23 26.56
N ALA A 113 -1.88 -14.93 26.28
CA ALA A 113 -2.94 -13.99 26.65
C ALA A 113 -4.12 -14.17 25.69
N TYR A 114 -5.38 -14.14 26.14
CA TYR A 114 -6.56 -14.30 25.26
C TYR A 114 -7.60 -13.20 25.47
N ASP A 115 -8.03 -12.59 24.37
CA ASP A 115 -9.14 -11.63 24.30
C ASP A 115 -10.50 -12.36 24.28
N SER A 116 -11.54 -11.67 24.77
CA SER A 116 -12.92 -12.10 24.64
C SER A 116 -13.33 -12.08 23.16
N MET A 117 -13.67 -13.24 22.60
CA MET A 117 -14.17 -13.33 21.22
C MET A 117 -15.51 -12.58 21.11
N ILE A 118 -15.49 -11.36 20.59
CA ILE A 118 -16.70 -10.59 20.26
C ILE A 118 -17.09 -10.91 18.81
N ARG A 119 -18.39 -11.00 18.51
CA ARG A 119 -18.88 -11.19 17.13
C ARG A 119 -19.22 -9.83 16.52
N ASN A 120 -18.68 -9.50 15.35
CA ASN A 120 -19.02 -8.29 14.60
C ASN A 120 -19.72 -8.66 13.27
N GLY A 121 -21.05 -8.53 13.23
CA GLY A 121 -21.88 -8.97 12.10
C GLY A 121 -21.87 -10.50 11.93
N ASN A 122 -21.67 -10.96 10.69
CA ASN A 122 -21.53 -12.40 10.37
C ASN A 122 -20.10 -12.94 10.58
N GLN A 123 -19.18 -12.10 11.08
CA GLN A 123 -17.78 -12.47 11.30
C GLN A 123 -17.51 -12.56 12.80
N GLY A 124 -16.71 -13.55 13.22
CA GLY A 124 -16.11 -13.55 14.56
C GLY A 124 -14.91 -12.61 14.59
N ILE A 125 -14.62 -12.00 15.74
CA ILE A 125 -13.34 -11.34 15.96
C ILE A 125 -12.29 -12.44 16.18
N THR A 126 -11.43 -12.64 15.18
CA THR A 126 -10.16 -13.33 15.31
C THR A 126 -9.04 -12.31 15.09
N SER A 127 -8.86 -11.36 16.01
CA SER A 127 -7.74 -10.43 15.96
C SER A 127 -6.78 -10.69 17.12
N GLY A 128 -5.48 -10.72 16.82
CA GLY A 128 -4.43 -10.81 17.84
C GLY A 128 -4.46 -9.65 18.86
N PHE A 129 -3.83 -9.89 20.01
CA PHE A 129 -3.90 -9.15 21.28
C PHE A 129 -3.27 -7.75 21.30
N GLY A 130 -3.05 -7.11 20.15
CA GLY A 130 -2.59 -5.72 20.05
C GLY A 130 -1.34 -5.45 20.90
N GLN A 131 -0.51 -6.47 21.12
CA GLN A 131 0.72 -6.39 21.88
C GLN A 131 1.80 -5.92 20.92
N LEU A 132 1.94 -4.62 20.76
CA LEU A 132 2.89 -4.08 19.80
C LEU A 132 4.30 -4.00 20.40
N ILE A 133 5.31 -4.36 19.61
CA ILE A 133 6.69 -3.94 19.85
C ILE A 133 7.10 -2.90 18.81
N THR A 134 7.90 -1.92 19.21
CA THR A 134 8.51 -0.94 18.31
C THR A 134 10.00 -1.19 18.24
N LEU A 135 10.53 -1.21 17.01
CA LEU A 135 11.91 -1.49 16.68
C LEU A 135 12.50 -0.34 15.84
N SER A 136 13.80 -0.09 15.96
CA SER A 136 14.55 0.92 15.21
C SER A 136 13.98 2.34 15.42
N GLY A 137 14.12 3.20 14.41
CA GLY A 137 13.69 4.59 14.38
C GLY A 137 14.81 5.60 14.59
N MET A 138 14.45 6.85 14.41
CA MET A 138 15.26 8.03 14.60
C MET A 138 15.46 8.32 16.10
N GLY A 139 16.64 8.82 16.44
CA GLY A 139 17.01 9.36 17.74
C GLY A 139 17.33 10.85 17.68
N LYS A 140 17.85 11.38 18.79
CA LYS A 140 18.21 12.79 18.91
C LYS A 140 19.17 13.24 17.80
N GLY A 141 18.84 14.35 17.15
CA GLY A 141 19.65 14.90 16.05
C GLY A 141 19.57 14.12 14.73
N GLY A 142 18.60 13.20 14.58
CA GLY A 142 18.39 12.48 13.33
C GLY A 142 19.23 11.22 13.17
N ILE A 143 19.90 10.77 14.25
CA ILE A 143 20.68 9.53 14.24
C ILE A 143 19.76 8.31 14.12
N ASP A 144 20.20 7.28 13.41
CA ASP A 144 19.50 5.98 13.40
C ASP A 144 19.76 5.23 14.72
N LEU A 145 18.75 4.56 15.24
CA LEU A 145 18.81 3.77 16.48
C LEU A 145 18.69 2.26 16.24
N THR A 146 18.91 1.79 15.00
CA THR A 146 19.00 0.36 14.71
C THR A 146 20.24 -0.22 15.41
N ASN A 147 20.06 -1.31 16.15
CA ASN A 147 21.13 -1.94 16.92
C ASN A 147 21.12 -3.48 16.79
N ASP A 148 22.06 -4.16 17.46
CA ASP A 148 22.17 -5.64 17.36
C ASP A 148 20.92 -6.35 17.92
N LEU A 149 20.29 -5.82 18.97
CA LEU A 149 19.05 -6.39 19.50
C LEU A 149 17.87 -6.20 18.52
N THR A 150 17.83 -5.09 17.77
CA THR A 150 16.89 -4.93 16.65
C THR A 150 16.99 -6.10 15.68
N HIS A 151 18.20 -6.46 15.26
CA HIS A 151 18.43 -7.58 14.34
C HIS A 151 18.13 -8.95 14.98
N ALA A 152 18.53 -9.17 16.23
CA ALA A 152 18.23 -10.41 16.94
C ALA A 152 16.71 -10.65 17.09
N ILE A 153 15.93 -9.60 17.35
CA ILE A 153 14.47 -9.68 17.39
C ILE A 153 13.88 -10.02 16.00
N LEU A 154 14.37 -9.38 14.93
CA LEU A 154 13.93 -9.70 13.56
C LEU A 154 14.30 -11.13 13.14
N GLU A 155 15.44 -11.65 13.59
CA GLU A 155 15.81 -13.07 13.43
C GLU A 155 14.83 -13.99 14.16
N VAL A 156 14.50 -13.69 15.42
CA VAL A 156 13.53 -14.48 16.20
C VAL A 156 12.15 -14.49 15.54
N ILE A 157 11.68 -13.35 15.05
CA ILE A 157 10.38 -13.25 14.37
C ILE A 157 10.36 -14.14 13.10
N ASP A 158 11.43 -14.09 12.31
CA ASP A 158 11.56 -14.89 11.09
C ASP A 158 11.60 -16.39 11.40
N GLU A 159 12.43 -16.79 12.37
CA GLU A 159 12.59 -18.18 12.82
C GLU A 159 11.31 -18.78 13.41
N MET A 160 10.44 -17.95 14.01
CA MET A 160 9.19 -18.39 14.62
C MET A 160 7.97 -18.23 13.70
N SER A 161 8.16 -17.72 12.48
CA SER A 161 7.06 -17.47 11.55
C SER A 161 6.38 -18.78 11.10
N PRO A 162 5.03 -18.86 11.06
CA PRO A 162 4.08 -17.82 11.42
C PRO A 162 3.80 -17.76 12.93
N ILE A 163 4.13 -16.64 13.57
CA ILE A 163 3.71 -16.29 14.93
C ILE A 163 2.98 -14.94 14.92
N LEU A 164 1.91 -14.82 15.70
CA LEU A 164 1.01 -13.66 15.62
C LEU A 164 1.42 -12.51 16.55
N GLU A 165 1.82 -12.82 17.78
CA GLU A 165 2.13 -11.83 18.82
C GLU A 165 3.54 -12.03 19.40
N PRO A 166 4.16 -10.98 19.95
CA PRO A 166 3.75 -9.59 19.79
C PRO A 166 3.93 -9.10 18.34
N LYS A 167 3.07 -8.18 17.90
CA LYS A 167 3.10 -7.62 16.55
C LYS A 167 4.32 -6.71 16.37
N PRO A 168 5.16 -6.95 15.36
CA PRO A 168 6.31 -6.09 15.11
C PRO A 168 5.93 -4.82 14.34
N ASN A 169 6.32 -3.68 14.91
CA ASN A 169 6.35 -2.39 14.25
C ASN A 169 7.81 -1.95 14.13
N VAL A 170 8.20 -1.57 12.91
CA VAL A 170 9.55 -1.10 12.61
C VAL A 170 9.46 0.34 12.15
N ARG A 171 10.09 1.23 12.93
CA ARG A 171 10.19 2.65 12.60
C ARG A 171 11.29 2.86 11.56
N LEU A 172 10.91 3.48 10.46
CA LEU A 172 11.75 3.84 9.34
C LEU A 172 11.84 5.36 9.23
N HIS A 173 12.94 5.83 8.66
CA HIS A 173 13.18 7.22 8.33
C HIS A 173 14.05 7.31 7.07
N ARG A 174 14.23 8.51 6.51
CA ARG A 174 14.99 8.69 5.25
C ARG A 174 16.40 8.08 5.25
N ASN A 175 17.02 8.01 6.43
CA ASN A 175 18.38 7.52 6.64
C ASN A 175 18.44 6.11 7.24
N SER A 176 17.33 5.36 7.28
CA SER A 176 17.35 3.99 7.80
C SER A 176 18.39 3.15 7.04
N PRO A 177 19.19 2.32 7.75
CA PRO A 177 20.30 1.57 7.16
C PRO A 177 19.84 0.55 6.12
N ASP A 178 20.63 0.34 5.07
CA ASP A 178 20.33 -0.68 4.05
C ASP A 178 20.25 -2.08 4.66
N LYS A 179 21.12 -2.42 5.62
CA LYS A 179 21.08 -3.71 6.33
C LYS A 179 19.72 -3.98 7.00
N LEU A 180 19.07 -2.95 7.56
CA LEU A 180 17.73 -3.10 8.12
C LEU A 180 16.71 -3.33 7.00
N LEU A 181 16.73 -2.49 5.96
CA LEU A 181 15.80 -2.59 4.85
C LEU A 181 15.90 -3.93 4.11
N ASP A 182 17.11 -4.42 3.87
CA ASP A 182 17.36 -5.74 3.26
C ASP A 182 16.68 -6.85 4.05
N ARG A 183 16.88 -6.86 5.37
CA ARG A 183 16.25 -7.85 6.26
C ARG A 183 14.73 -7.78 6.21
N LEU A 184 14.16 -6.56 6.22
CA LEU A 184 12.70 -6.38 6.13
C LEU A 184 12.16 -6.87 4.77
N ILE A 185 12.85 -6.56 3.68
CA ILE A 185 12.44 -6.95 2.33
C ILE A 185 12.52 -8.48 2.16
N ASP A 186 13.56 -9.11 2.70
CA ASP A 186 13.68 -10.57 2.70
C ASP A 186 12.51 -11.22 3.44
N MET A 187 12.19 -10.72 4.64
CA MET A 187 11.05 -11.22 5.42
C MET A 187 9.70 -10.95 4.73
N ILE A 188 9.53 -9.78 4.10
CA ILE A 188 8.35 -9.48 3.27
C ILE A 188 8.27 -10.44 2.08
N SER A 189 9.40 -10.78 1.44
CA SER A 189 9.44 -11.65 0.26
C SER A 189 9.01 -13.09 0.52
N GLY A 190 9.26 -13.60 1.72
CA GLY A 190 8.81 -14.93 2.15
C GLY A 190 7.39 -14.95 2.73
N SER A 191 6.77 -13.79 2.94
CA SER A 191 5.48 -13.67 3.64
C SER A 191 4.28 -13.60 2.69
N GLN A 192 3.20 -14.30 3.01
CA GLN A 192 1.93 -14.22 2.27
C GLN A 192 1.03 -13.06 2.75
N GLY A 193 1.32 -12.49 3.93
CA GLY A 193 0.68 -11.27 4.46
C GLY A 193 1.71 -10.40 5.20
N ALA A 194 1.39 -9.13 5.45
CA ALA A 194 2.35 -8.18 6.02
C ALA A 194 3.00 -8.71 7.32
N PRO A 195 4.32 -8.96 7.32
CA PRO A 195 5.03 -9.43 8.50
C PRO A 195 5.22 -8.29 9.51
N PHE A 196 5.16 -7.04 9.06
CA PHE A 196 5.42 -5.84 9.85
C PHE A 196 4.39 -4.74 9.64
N LEU A 197 4.37 -3.82 10.60
CA LEU A 197 3.92 -2.46 10.43
C LEU A 197 5.16 -1.59 10.19
N LEU A 198 5.21 -0.86 9.08
CA LEU A 198 6.30 0.07 8.79
C LEU A 198 5.83 1.49 9.13
N ASP A 199 6.36 2.06 10.20
CA ASP A 199 6.04 3.42 10.64
C ASP A 199 7.11 4.40 10.11
N PHE A 200 6.71 5.60 9.70
CA PHE A 200 7.58 6.58 9.05
C PHE A 200 7.73 7.82 9.91
N ASP A 201 8.90 7.94 10.54
CA ASP A 201 9.17 8.86 11.63
C ASP A 201 8.91 10.31 11.29
N GLU A 202 9.36 10.82 10.14
CA GLU A 202 9.19 12.23 9.82
C GLU A 202 7.71 12.64 9.77
N ARG A 203 6.84 11.76 9.24
CA ARG A 203 5.40 12.02 9.17
C ARG A 203 4.71 11.81 10.53
N SER A 204 5.11 10.79 11.28
CA SER A 204 4.56 10.50 12.61
C SER A 204 4.94 11.61 13.61
N MET A 205 6.20 12.02 13.66
CA MET A 205 6.67 13.13 14.51
C MET A 205 6.06 14.49 14.13
N ALA A 206 5.81 14.75 12.83
CA ALA A 206 5.05 15.93 12.40
C ALA A 206 3.67 16.00 13.09
N GLY A 207 2.97 14.87 13.11
CA GLY A 207 1.68 14.74 13.80
C GLY A 207 1.81 14.99 15.29
N MET A 208 2.80 14.35 15.93
CA MET A 208 3.03 14.49 17.37
C MET A 208 3.39 15.93 17.81
N LEU A 209 4.16 16.64 17.00
CA LEU A 209 4.43 18.06 17.25
C LEU A 209 3.19 18.93 17.04
N ARG A 210 2.31 18.56 16.10
CA ARG A 210 1.03 19.24 15.89
C ARG A 210 0.10 19.05 17.08
N GLU A 211 -0.09 17.83 17.60
CA GLU A 211 -0.91 17.60 18.80
C GLU A 211 -0.38 18.37 20.00
N ALA A 212 0.95 18.42 20.17
CA ALA A 212 1.58 19.16 21.25
C ALA A 212 1.19 20.64 21.24
N ARG A 213 1.20 21.26 20.05
CA ARG A 213 0.81 22.67 19.88
C ARG A 213 -0.70 22.87 20.06
N LYS A 214 -1.53 22.00 19.46
CA LYS A 214 -2.99 22.09 19.56
C LYS A 214 -3.49 21.94 21.01
N ALA A 215 -2.81 21.10 21.79
CA ALA A 215 -3.16 20.83 23.18
C ALA A 215 -2.45 21.75 24.19
N GLY A 216 -1.47 22.55 23.76
CA GLY A 216 -0.70 23.44 24.64
C GLY A 216 0.33 22.72 25.53
N ILE A 217 0.85 21.58 25.09
CA ILE A 217 1.77 20.71 25.85
C ILE A 217 3.17 20.61 25.22
N THR A 218 3.63 21.65 24.52
CA THR A 218 4.94 21.66 23.84
C THR A 218 6.14 21.48 24.78
N HIS A 219 5.97 21.68 26.09
CA HIS A 219 6.98 21.37 27.09
C HIS A 219 7.15 19.86 27.33
N LEU A 220 6.13 19.04 27.00
CA LEU A 220 6.14 17.58 27.12
C LEU A 220 6.49 16.89 25.80
N ILE A 221 6.07 17.44 24.66
CA ILE A 221 6.39 16.92 23.33
C ILE A 221 6.98 18.07 22.49
N ASN A 222 8.26 17.95 22.14
CA ASN A 222 9.00 18.92 21.36
C ASN A 222 10.06 18.24 20.48
N LYS A 223 10.76 19.04 19.67
CA LYS A 223 11.76 18.54 18.72
C LYS A 223 12.90 17.75 19.39
N ASP A 224 13.19 18.02 20.67
CA ASP A 224 14.28 17.37 21.39
C ASP A 224 13.90 16.00 21.96
N ASN A 225 12.62 15.63 22.01
CA ASN A 225 12.19 14.36 22.58
C ASN A 225 11.13 13.60 21.77
N VAL A 226 10.50 14.20 20.75
CA VAL A 226 9.42 13.56 19.99
C VAL A 226 9.83 12.22 19.35
N HIS A 227 11.12 12.03 19.08
CA HIS A 227 11.68 10.78 18.57
C HIS A 227 11.60 9.59 19.55
N GLU A 228 11.31 9.83 20.83
CA GLU A 228 11.09 8.80 21.85
C GLU A 228 9.72 8.12 21.76
N TYR A 229 8.86 8.55 20.83
CA TYR A 229 7.55 7.97 20.66
C TYR A 229 7.57 6.48 20.31
N ALA A 230 6.47 5.81 20.64
CA ALA A 230 6.19 4.45 20.18
C ALA A 230 4.72 4.32 19.80
N PRO A 231 4.43 3.64 18.68
CA PRO A 231 3.09 3.19 18.40
C PRO A 231 2.60 2.19 19.44
N VAL A 232 1.30 2.17 19.69
CA VAL A 232 0.62 1.29 20.65
C VAL A 232 -0.53 0.58 19.94
N GLY A 233 -0.82 -0.66 20.28
CA GLY A 233 -1.99 -1.38 19.76
C GLY A 233 -1.84 -1.77 18.29
N CYS A 234 -2.44 -1.00 17.39
CA CYS A 234 -2.35 -1.21 15.95
C CYS A 234 -1.23 -0.37 15.32
N LEU A 235 -1.19 0.93 15.59
CA LEU A 235 -0.24 1.92 15.05
C LEU A 235 -0.27 3.27 15.80
N GLU A 236 -0.95 3.34 16.94
CA GLU A 236 -1.34 4.59 17.58
C GLU A 236 -0.15 5.30 18.25
N ASN A 237 0.27 6.45 17.73
CA ASN A 237 1.44 7.17 18.23
C ASN A 237 1.23 7.74 19.64
N THR A 238 2.15 7.43 20.56
CA THR A 238 2.17 7.93 21.94
C THR A 238 3.60 8.16 22.44
N MET A 239 3.76 8.97 23.48
CA MET A 239 5.04 9.06 24.21
C MET A 239 5.19 7.91 25.21
N VAL A 240 6.41 7.39 25.37
CA VAL A 240 6.63 6.22 26.25
C VAL A 240 6.77 6.65 27.71
N GLY A 241 5.96 6.04 28.59
CA GLY A 241 6.12 6.09 30.05
C GLY A 241 5.45 7.29 30.77
N ASN A 242 4.92 8.27 30.05
CA ASN A 242 4.18 9.40 30.63
C ASN A 242 2.83 9.69 29.95
N ASP A 243 2.46 8.86 28.98
CA ASP A 243 1.28 9.01 28.16
C ASP A 243 0.25 7.92 28.49
N ARG A 244 -1.00 8.34 28.75
CA ARG A 244 -2.18 7.48 28.71
C ARG A 244 -3.25 8.12 27.86
N SER A 245 -2.93 8.24 26.59
CA SER A 245 -3.90 8.54 25.54
C SER A 245 -4.70 7.30 25.22
N GLY A 246 -5.98 7.48 24.89
CA GLY A 246 -6.76 6.39 24.36
C GLY A 246 -6.41 6.18 22.89
N THR A 247 -6.47 4.93 22.45
CA THR A 247 -6.01 4.52 21.12
C THR A 247 -7.20 4.34 20.16
N VAL A 248 -8.29 3.70 20.63
CA VAL A 248 -9.54 3.48 19.88
C VAL A 248 -10.75 3.76 20.76
N ASP A 249 -10.92 5.03 21.14
CA ASP A 249 -11.95 5.43 22.13
C ASP A 249 -13.32 5.64 21.49
N ASN A 250 -13.36 6.24 20.30
CA ASN A 250 -14.59 6.69 19.66
C ASN A 250 -14.46 6.69 18.14
N ASN A 251 -15.26 5.88 17.44
CA ASN A 251 -15.17 5.75 15.99
C ASN A 251 -16.27 6.57 15.29
N LEU A 252 -15.84 7.55 14.50
CA LEU A 252 -16.68 8.43 13.68
C LEU A 252 -16.86 7.85 12.28
N ASN A 253 -18.08 7.41 11.96
CA ASN A 253 -18.45 7.04 10.60
C ASN A 253 -18.69 8.31 9.76
N LEU A 254 -17.67 8.74 9.01
CA LEU A 254 -17.71 9.95 8.20
C LEU A 254 -18.77 9.89 7.09
N LEU A 255 -19.02 8.71 6.53
CA LEU A 255 -20.01 8.53 5.47
C LEU A 255 -21.42 8.85 5.95
N LYS A 256 -21.72 8.64 7.24
CA LYS A 256 -23.03 8.94 7.81
C LYS A 256 -23.40 10.42 7.66
N ALA A 257 -22.43 11.33 7.72
CA ALA A 257 -22.68 12.75 7.49
C ALA A 257 -23.18 13.04 6.05
N VAL A 258 -22.71 12.28 5.05
CA VAL A 258 -23.18 12.38 3.66
C VAL A 258 -24.63 11.92 3.57
N GLU A 259 -24.97 10.80 4.19
CA GLU A 259 -26.34 10.28 4.23
C GLU A 259 -27.30 11.29 4.87
N LEU A 260 -26.93 11.85 6.02
CA LEU A 260 -27.74 12.86 6.71
C LEU A 260 -27.85 14.15 5.90
N ALA A 261 -26.83 14.55 5.14
CA ALA A 261 -26.89 15.74 4.29
C ALA A 261 -27.89 15.57 3.13
N LEU A 262 -27.98 14.35 2.57
CA LEU A 262 -28.93 14.01 1.50
C LEU A 262 -30.40 14.08 1.94
N THR A 263 -30.68 13.88 3.23
CA THR A 263 -32.04 13.72 3.76
C THR A 263 -32.48 14.86 4.69
N GLY A 264 -31.64 15.87 4.87
CA GLY A 264 -31.91 16.96 5.82
C GLY A 264 -31.82 16.54 7.29
N GLY A 265 -30.98 15.55 7.62
CA GLY A 265 -30.71 15.09 8.98
C GLY A 265 -31.47 13.84 9.42
N ARG A 266 -31.93 13.01 8.49
CA ARG A 266 -32.69 11.77 8.77
C ARG A 266 -31.99 10.54 8.17
N ASP A 267 -32.24 9.35 8.72
CA ASP A 267 -31.73 8.14 8.08
C ASP A 267 -32.34 7.96 6.68
N LEU A 268 -31.53 7.52 5.72
CA LEU A 268 -31.99 7.30 4.34
C LEU A 268 -32.93 6.10 4.23
N VAL A 269 -32.64 5.05 5.02
CA VAL A 269 -33.43 3.83 5.15
C VAL A 269 -33.65 3.52 6.64
N PRO A 270 -34.75 2.84 7.01
CA PRO A 270 -34.96 2.38 8.38
C PRO A 270 -33.83 1.44 8.84
N PHE A 271 -33.32 1.64 10.05
CA PHE A 271 -32.47 0.64 10.70
C PHE A 271 -33.31 -0.58 11.08
N VAL A 272 -32.79 -1.78 10.83
CA VAL A 272 -33.43 -3.03 11.24
C VAL A 272 -32.55 -3.66 12.30
N ASP A 273 -33.09 -3.82 13.50
CA ASP A 273 -32.40 -4.48 14.61
C ASP A 273 -32.12 -5.94 14.21
N PRO A 274 -30.85 -6.38 14.15
CA PRO A 274 -30.49 -7.72 13.72
C PRO A 274 -30.90 -8.82 14.72
N LEU A 275 -31.15 -8.47 16.00
CA LEU A 275 -31.59 -9.42 17.03
C LEU A 275 -33.10 -9.62 16.98
N THR A 276 -33.87 -8.54 16.79
CA THR A 276 -35.34 -8.61 16.84
C THR A 276 -36.00 -8.64 15.47
N GLY A 277 -35.27 -8.32 14.40
CA GLY A 277 -35.79 -8.16 13.05
C GLY A 277 -36.72 -6.95 12.86
N LYS A 278 -36.87 -6.09 13.88
CA LYS A 278 -37.78 -4.96 13.85
C LYS A 278 -37.13 -3.73 13.21
N ALA A 279 -37.85 -3.11 12.29
CA ALA A 279 -37.44 -1.83 11.72
C ALA A 279 -37.78 -0.68 12.67
N GLU A 280 -36.80 0.17 12.94
CA GLU A 280 -36.99 1.43 13.65
C GLU A 280 -37.63 2.50 12.76
N LYS A 281 -38.41 3.40 13.36
CA LYS A 281 -38.98 4.53 12.62
C LYS A 281 -37.89 5.57 12.35
N ILE A 282 -37.79 6.02 11.10
CA ILE A 282 -36.91 7.14 10.73
C ILE A 282 -37.31 8.39 11.52
N ARG A 283 -36.34 8.97 12.21
CA ARG A 283 -36.49 10.20 13.01
C ARG A 283 -35.49 11.26 12.55
N GLN A 284 -35.73 12.50 12.98
CA GLN A 284 -34.73 13.56 12.87
C GLN A 284 -33.61 13.26 13.86
N ASP A 285 -32.46 12.80 13.36
CA ASP A 285 -31.27 12.58 14.20
C ASP A 285 -30.33 13.79 14.12
N GLY A 286 -29.93 14.18 12.91
CA GLY A 286 -29.05 15.33 12.68
C GLY A 286 -29.80 16.68 12.61
N PRO A 287 -29.08 17.81 12.63
CA PRO A 287 -29.65 19.13 12.38
C PRO A 287 -30.43 19.16 11.06
N ASN A 288 -31.51 19.94 11.02
CA ASN A 288 -32.27 20.12 9.79
C ASN A 288 -31.51 21.06 8.83
N THR A 289 -30.77 20.48 7.89
CA THR A 289 -30.00 21.21 6.88
C THR A 289 -30.82 21.62 5.65
N GLY A 290 -32.13 21.31 5.65
CA GLY A 290 -33.05 21.54 4.55
C GLY A 290 -33.15 20.37 3.58
N ASP A 291 -34.06 20.51 2.61
CA ASP A 291 -34.33 19.52 1.57
C ASP A 291 -33.26 19.57 0.47
N ALA A 292 -32.41 18.54 0.41
CA ALA A 292 -31.29 18.47 -0.53
C ALA A 292 -31.73 18.48 -1.99
N THR A 293 -32.97 18.06 -2.31
CA THR A 293 -33.46 18.08 -3.71
C THR A 293 -33.63 19.50 -4.26
N LYS A 294 -33.61 20.51 -3.39
CA LYS A 294 -33.73 21.93 -3.74
C LYS A 294 -32.39 22.65 -3.79
N PHE A 295 -31.28 21.97 -3.50
CA PHE A 295 -29.95 22.59 -3.55
C PHE A 295 -29.52 22.81 -4.99
N THR A 296 -29.15 24.05 -5.32
CA THR A 296 -28.76 24.46 -6.67
C THR A 296 -27.24 24.59 -6.84
N SER A 297 -26.46 24.51 -5.76
CA SER A 297 -25.00 24.60 -5.79
C SER A 297 -24.32 23.55 -4.92
N TRP A 298 -23.11 23.16 -5.32
CA TRP A 298 -22.23 22.27 -4.56
C TRP A 298 -21.94 22.82 -3.16
N ASP A 299 -21.67 24.11 -3.04
CA ASP A 299 -21.32 24.74 -1.75
C ASP A 299 -22.46 24.62 -0.73
N ARG A 300 -23.73 24.67 -1.19
CA ARG A 300 -24.88 24.46 -0.29
C ARG A 300 -24.93 23.03 0.22
N PHE A 301 -24.64 22.05 -0.63
CA PHE A 301 -24.58 20.65 -0.22
C PHE A 301 -23.38 20.39 0.71
N TRP A 302 -22.22 20.98 0.41
CA TRP A 302 -21.04 20.90 1.27
C TRP A 302 -21.31 21.46 2.67
N GLU A 303 -21.98 22.62 2.78
CA GLU A 303 -22.29 23.18 4.10
C GLU A 303 -23.29 22.30 4.89
N ALA A 304 -24.23 21.65 4.20
CA ALA A 304 -25.09 20.65 4.83
C ALA A 304 -24.26 19.48 5.37
N TYR A 305 -23.36 18.91 4.57
CA TYR A 305 -22.42 17.87 5.00
C TYR A 305 -21.53 18.32 6.18
N ALA A 306 -21.00 19.54 6.12
CA ALA A 306 -20.16 20.10 7.17
C ALA A 306 -20.94 20.25 8.48
N THR A 307 -22.18 20.73 8.42
CA THR A 307 -23.08 20.83 9.56
C THR A 307 -23.37 19.45 10.18
N GLN A 308 -23.66 18.43 9.36
CA GLN A 308 -23.88 17.06 9.85
C GLN A 308 -22.61 16.48 10.47
N THR A 309 -21.44 16.71 9.86
CA THR A 309 -20.14 16.25 10.39
C THR A 309 -19.87 16.83 11.77
N ARG A 310 -20.02 18.16 11.94
CA ARG A 310 -19.84 18.82 13.24
C ARG A 310 -20.80 18.29 14.29
N TYR A 311 -22.05 18.04 13.91
CA TYR A 311 -23.03 17.41 14.79
C TYR A 311 -22.60 16.02 15.25
N ILE A 312 -22.18 15.15 14.33
CA ILE A 312 -21.78 13.77 14.69
C ILE A 312 -20.54 13.80 15.57
N VAL A 313 -19.53 14.63 15.28
CA VAL A 313 -18.35 14.81 16.15
C VAL A 313 -18.79 15.20 17.57
N LYS A 314 -19.68 16.19 17.70
CA LYS A 314 -20.21 16.60 19.00
C LYS A 314 -20.96 15.47 19.71
N LYS A 315 -21.80 14.72 18.99
CA LYS A 315 -22.56 13.59 19.54
C LYS A 315 -21.62 12.48 20.05
N CYS A 316 -20.58 12.18 19.28
CA CYS A 316 -19.49 11.28 19.68
C CYS A 316 -18.82 11.76 20.98
N VAL A 317 -18.44 13.03 21.06
CA VAL A 317 -17.83 13.64 22.26
C VAL A 317 -18.74 13.50 23.48
N ASP A 318 -20.02 13.88 23.35
CA ASP A 318 -20.98 13.86 24.46
C ASP A 318 -21.24 12.42 24.94
N LEU A 319 -21.30 11.44 24.02
CA LEU A 319 -21.44 10.02 24.36
C LEU A 319 -20.19 9.49 25.07
N TYR A 320 -19.00 9.82 24.58
CA TYR A 320 -17.76 9.35 25.18
C TYR A 320 -17.59 9.88 26.60
N GLU A 321 -17.91 11.15 26.85
CA GLU A 321 -17.90 11.76 28.18
C GLU A 321 -18.72 10.96 29.20
N MET A 322 -19.89 10.45 28.80
CA MET A 322 -20.70 9.60 29.69
C MET A 322 -19.92 8.34 30.11
N SER A 323 -19.28 7.65 29.16
CA SER A 323 -18.49 6.46 29.45
C SER A 323 -17.23 6.76 30.28
N GLU A 324 -16.56 7.88 30.00
CA GLU A 324 -15.35 8.31 30.68
C GLU A 324 -15.65 8.65 32.15
N SER A 325 -16.74 9.36 32.42
CA SER A 325 -17.15 9.70 33.79
C SER A 325 -17.40 8.46 34.66
N VAL A 326 -17.89 7.37 34.07
CA VAL A 326 -18.09 6.10 34.74
C VAL A 326 -16.75 5.41 35.00
N ARG A 327 -15.85 5.34 34.00
CA ARG A 327 -14.52 4.75 34.17
C ARG A 327 -13.71 5.46 35.27
N ALA A 328 -13.63 6.79 35.22
CA ALA A 328 -12.90 7.59 36.20
C ALA A 328 -13.40 7.42 37.64
N ARG A 329 -14.68 7.09 37.82
CA ARG A 329 -15.31 6.93 39.14
C ARG A 329 -15.22 5.51 39.68
N PHE A 330 -15.35 4.50 38.82
CA PHE A 330 -15.61 3.13 39.25
C PHE A 330 -14.51 2.13 38.88
N LEU A 331 -13.56 2.50 38.01
CA LEU A 331 -12.52 1.60 37.50
C LEU A 331 -11.10 2.15 37.70
N PRO A 332 -10.69 2.54 38.93
CA PRO A 332 -9.31 2.96 39.18
C PRO A 332 -8.33 1.80 38.96
N THR A 333 -7.14 2.10 38.46
CA THR A 333 -6.08 1.12 38.13
C THR A 333 -4.78 1.52 38.85
N PRO A 334 -4.72 1.29 40.17
CA PRO A 334 -3.66 1.82 41.01
C PRO A 334 -2.28 1.24 40.66
N TYR A 335 -2.21 0.01 40.14
CA TYR A 335 -0.94 -0.59 39.75
C TYR A 335 -0.34 0.13 38.54
N LEU A 336 -1.17 0.38 37.51
CA LEU A 336 -0.76 1.10 36.31
C LEU A 336 -0.39 2.55 36.65
N SER A 337 -1.16 3.20 37.52
CA SER A 337 -0.87 4.56 38.01
C SER A 337 0.51 4.70 38.66
N CYS A 338 1.07 3.65 39.26
CA CYS A 338 2.44 3.68 39.79
C CYS A 338 3.54 3.60 38.71
N LEU A 339 3.20 3.31 37.46
CA LEU A 339 4.15 3.11 36.35
C LEU A 339 4.15 4.26 35.34
N VAL A 340 3.14 5.15 35.37
CA VAL A 340 2.99 6.24 34.42
C VAL A 340 3.25 7.57 35.12
N LYS A 341 4.19 8.37 34.58
CA LYS A 341 4.54 9.68 35.13
C LYS A 341 3.34 10.61 35.19
N GLY A 342 3.29 11.45 36.23
CA GLY A 342 2.23 12.42 36.48
C GLY A 342 1.23 11.93 37.54
N CYS A 343 0.92 10.62 37.57
CA CYS A 343 -0.11 10.09 38.48
C CYS A 343 0.31 10.24 39.94
N ALA A 344 1.54 9.84 40.26
CA ALA A 344 2.08 9.93 41.62
C ALA A 344 2.24 11.39 42.06
N GLU A 345 2.73 12.25 41.17
CA GLU A 345 2.95 13.68 41.42
C GLU A 345 1.63 14.43 41.67
N LYS A 346 0.56 14.07 40.94
CA LYS A 346 -0.77 14.67 41.10
C LYS A 346 -1.60 14.00 42.20
N GLY A 347 -1.22 12.82 42.66
CA GLY A 347 -2.03 12.01 43.58
C GLY A 347 -3.37 11.57 42.97
N LEU A 348 -3.39 11.34 41.65
CA LEU A 348 -4.58 10.96 40.88
C LEU A 348 -4.35 9.64 40.16
N ASP A 349 -5.39 8.80 40.11
CA ASP A 349 -5.36 7.59 39.30
C ASP A 349 -5.28 7.94 37.80
N ILE A 350 -4.67 7.05 37.02
CA ILE A 350 -4.52 7.21 35.58
C ILE A 350 -5.88 7.38 34.87
N THR A 351 -6.92 6.70 35.34
CA THR A 351 -8.29 6.80 34.79
C THR A 351 -8.98 8.12 35.13
N GLN A 352 -8.39 8.91 36.03
CA GLN A 352 -8.86 10.23 36.45
C GLN A 352 -8.05 11.37 35.80
N GLY A 353 -7.20 11.07 34.82
CA GLY A 353 -6.33 12.06 34.18
C GLY A 353 -5.00 12.29 34.90
N GLY A 354 -4.50 11.28 35.63
CA GLY A 354 -3.23 11.34 36.35
C GLY A 354 -2.01 11.57 35.45
N ALA A 355 -1.95 10.96 34.25
CA ALA A 355 -0.80 11.03 33.34
C ALA A 355 -0.38 12.47 32.98
N GLU A 356 0.91 12.69 32.69
CA GLU A 356 1.38 13.98 32.14
C GLU A 356 0.72 14.27 30.78
N ILE A 357 0.62 13.25 29.93
CA ILE A 357 -0.02 13.32 28.62
C ILE A 357 -1.25 12.41 28.63
N SER A 358 -2.41 12.96 28.26
CA SER A 358 -3.63 12.17 28.18
C SER A 358 -4.62 12.76 27.18
N PHE A 359 -4.75 12.08 26.04
CA PHE A 359 -5.72 12.39 25.00
C PHE A 359 -6.86 11.39 24.97
N THR A 360 -8.03 11.83 24.50
CA THR A 360 -9.11 10.96 24.01
C THR A 360 -9.05 10.93 22.49
N THR A 361 -9.13 9.76 21.86
CA THR A 361 -8.97 9.68 20.40
C THR A 361 -10.30 9.50 19.68
N LEU A 362 -10.58 10.39 18.74
CA LEU A 362 -11.71 10.28 17.82
C LEU A 362 -11.20 9.76 16.47
N GLU A 363 -11.56 8.52 16.15
CA GLU A 363 -11.07 7.75 15.02
C GLU A 363 -11.99 7.90 13.81
N GLY A 364 -11.47 8.47 12.73
CA GLY A 364 -12.18 8.53 11.45
C GLY A 364 -12.24 7.15 10.79
N VAL A 365 -13.46 6.69 10.45
CA VAL A 365 -13.66 5.49 9.62
C VAL A 365 -14.41 5.85 8.34
N THR A 366 -14.28 5.01 7.30
CA THR A 366 -14.97 5.17 5.99
C THR A 366 -14.50 6.38 5.15
N PHE A 367 -13.24 6.79 5.31
CA PHE A 367 -12.71 8.02 4.72
C PHE A 367 -12.83 8.07 3.19
N ALA A 368 -12.27 7.11 2.45
CA ALA A 368 -12.33 7.13 1.00
C ALA A 368 -13.77 6.96 0.46
N THR A 369 -14.60 6.12 1.07
CA THR A 369 -16.03 6.02 0.66
C THR A 369 -16.77 7.34 0.86
N THR A 370 -16.41 8.11 1.90
CA THR A 370 -16.95 9.46 2.13
C THR A 370 -16.50 10.42 1.03
N VAL A 371 -15.18 10.48 0.78
CA VAL A 371 -14.58 11.37 -0.23
C VAL A 371 -15.13 11.04 -1.61
N ASP A 372 -15.12 9.77 -2.00
CA ASP A 372 -15.60 9.30 -3.30
C ASP A 372 -17.11 9.51 -3.47
N SER A 373 -17.90 9.47 -2.39
CA SER A 373 -19.33 9.79 -2.43
C SER A 373 -19.56 11.29 -2.65
N LEU A 374 -18.78 12.14 -1.98
CA LEU A 374 -18.83 13.58 -2.18
C LEU A 374 -18.40 13.97 -3.60
N LEU A 375 -17.34 13.37 -4.11
CA LEU A 375 -16.89 13.53 -5.51
C LEU A 375 -17.96 13.06 -6.49
N ALA A 376 -18.60 11.91 -6.24
CA ALA A 376 -19.66 11.40 -7.10
C ALA A 376 -20.91 12.29 -7.10
N ILE A 377 -21.31 12.82 -5.94
CA ILE A 377 -22.43 13.79 -5.85
C ILE A 377 -22.10 15.06 -6.63
N LYS A 378 -20.90 15.62 -6.42
CA LYS A 378 -20.44 16.81 -7.14
C LYS A 378 -20.47 16.58 -8.65
N TYR A 379 -19.89 15.47 -9.09
CA TYR A 379 -19.81 15.09 -10.50
C TYR A 379 -21.19 14.85 -11.12
N LEU A 380 -22.01 13.95 -10.54
CA LEU A 380 -23.27 13.49 -11.15
C LEU A 380 -24.39 14.52 -11.08
N VAL A 381 -24.46 15.32 -10.02
CA VAL A 381 -25.57 16.25 -9.79
C VAL A 381 -25.24 17.67 -10.23
N PHE A 382 -24.03 18.16 -9.89
CA PHE A 382 -23.70 19.58 -10.02
C PHE A 382 -22.86 19.89 -11.26
N ASP A 383 -21.81 19.12 -11.51
CA ASP A 383 -20.86 19.37 -12.61
C ASP A 383 -21.41 18.86 -13.95
N GLU A 384 -21.63 17.55 -14.08
CA GLU A 384 -22.05 16.90 -15.34
C GLU A 384 -23.57 16.74 -15.47
N LYS A 385 -24.32 16.97 -14.39
CA LYS A 385 -25.78 16.92 -14.34
C LYS A 385 -26.37 15.64 -14.96
N LYS A 386 -25.71 14.50 -14.75
CA LYS A 386 -26.14 13.17 -15.22
C LYS A 386 -27.41 12.69 -14.51
N CYS A 387 -27.74 13.23 -13.34
CA CYS A 387 -29.03 13.01 -12.66
C CYS A 387 -29.40 14.21 -11.78
N THR A 388 -30.67 14.29 -11.37
CA THR A 388 -31.09 15.20 -10.30
C THR A 388 -30.76 14.63 -8.93
N MET A 389 -30.64 15.48 -7.91
CA MET A 389 -30.46 15.02 -6.52
C MET A 389 -31.59 14.07 -6.07
N ALA A 390 -32.84 14.32 -6.49
CA ALA A 390 -33.96 13.44 -6.18
C ALA A 390 -33.78 12.03 -6.75
N GLN A 391 -33.36 11.92 -8.02
CA GLN A 391 -33.07 10.62 -8.65
C GLN A 391 -31.92 9.89 -7.97
N LEU A 392 -30.87 10.61 -7.54
CA LEU A 392 -29.77 9.98 -6.79
C LEU A 392 -30.26 9.44 -5.45
N ILE A 393 -31.02 10.21 -4.67
CA ILE A 393 -31.58 9.76 -3.38
C ILE A 393 -32.47 8.52 -3.57
N GLU A 394 -33.29 8.51 -4.61
CA GLU A 394 -34.14 7.36 -4.95
C GLU A 394 -33.30 6.12 -5.31
N ALA A 395 -32.27 6.28 -6.14
CA ALA A 395 -31.34 5.21 -6.50
C ALA A 395 -30.64 4.61 -5.27
N LEU A 396 -30.21 5.45 -4.32
CA LEU A 396 -29.58 4.98 -3.09
C LEU A 396 -30.56 4.25 -2.16
N ARG A 397 -31.82 4.70 -2.07
CA ARG A 397 -32.88 3.99 -1.34
C ARG A 397 -33.19 2.63 -1.96
N ALA A 398 -33.18 2.55 -3.28
CA ALA A 398 -33.36 1.33 -4.05
C ALA A 398 -32.11 0.44 -4.07
N ASN A 399 -31.05 0.77 -3.31
CA ASN A 399 -29.79 0.01 -3.31
C ASN A 399 -29.18 -0.17 -4.72
N TRP A 400 -29.37 0.82 -5.59
CA TRP A 400 -29.02 0.84 -7.01
C TRP A 400 -29.83 -0.10 -7.92
N GLU A 401 -30.84 -0.82 -7.42
CA GLU A 401 -31.70 -1.69 -8.22
C GLU A 401 -32.57 -0.85 -9.18
N GLY A 402 -32.46 -1.12 -10.49
CA GLY A 402 -33.11 -0.33 -11.54
C GLY A 402 -32.36 0.95 -11.94
N TYR A 403 -31.20 1.22 -11.32
CA TYR A 403 -30.35 2.39 -11.60
C TYR A 403 -28.92 1.99 -12.00
N GLU A 404 -28.75 0.85 -12.67
CA GLU A 404 -27.44 0.24 -12.97
C GLU A 404 -26.54 1.15 -13.81
N VAL A 405 -27.13 1.92 -14.73
CA VAL A 405 -26.40 2.92 -15.54
C VAL A 405 -25.84 4.03 -14.66
N LEU A 406 -26.66 4.59 -13.76
CA LEU A 406 -26.23 5.66 -12.86
C LEU A 406 -25.18 5.15 -11.86
N GLN A 407 -25.36 3.93 -11.35
CA GLN A 407 -24.38 3.27 -10.49
C GLN A 407 -23.03 3.11 -11.19
N ALA A 408 -23.03 2.67 -12.46
CA ALA A 408 -21.81 2.50 -13.22
C ALA A 408 -21.08 3.83 -13.47
N LEU A 409 -21.81 4.92 -13.75
CA LEU A 409 -21.23 6.27 -13.83
C LEU A 409 -20.57 6.66 -12.49
N ALA A 410 -21.25 6.44 -11.36
CA ALA A 410 -20.71 6.72 -10.03
C ALA A 410 -19.42 5.95 -9.71
N LYS A 411 -19.34 4.67 -10.10
CA LYS A 411 -18.17 3.81 -9.87
C LYS A 411 -16.98 4.19 -10.75
N ASN A 412 -17.23 4.40 -12.05
CA ASN A 412 -16.18 4.34 -13.05
C ASN A 412 -15.83 5.71 -13.67
N LYS A 413 -16.74 6.68 -13.64
CA LYS A 413 -16.55 8.00 -14.28
C LYS A 413 -16.33 9.13 -13.29
N ALA A 414 -16.99 9.09 -12.13
CA ALA A 414 -16.73 10.08 -11.09
C ALA A 414 -15.26 9.99 -10.61
N PRO A 415 -14.61 11.13 -10.27
CA PRO A 415 -13.28 11.15 -9.69
C PRO A 415 -13.20 10.29 -8.42
N LYS A 416 -12.03 9.72 -8.16
CA LYS A 416 -11.77 8.87 -6.98
C LYS A 416 -10.45 9.24 -6.32
N TYR A 417 -10.46 9.21 -4.99
CA TYR A 417 -9.27 9.32 -4.16
C TYR A 417 -8.33 8.11 -4.35
N GLY A 418 -7.01 8.31 -4.18
CA GLY A 418 -6.00 7.26 -4.32
C GLY A 418 -5.39 7.12 -5.71
N ARG A 419 -5.61 8.10 -6.59
CA ARG A 419 -5.18 8.09 -7.99
C ARG A 419 -4.14 9.16 -8.33
N ASP A 420 -3.67 9.91 -7.34
CA ASP A 420 -2.83 11.12 -7.52
C ASP A 420 -3.52 12.18 -8.40
N ASP A 421 -4.86 12.23 -8.32
CA ASP A 421 -5.74 13.21 -8.94
C ASP A 421 -5.89 14.39 -7.98
N ASP A 422 -5.34 15.54 -8.36
CA ASP A 422 -5.23 16.70 -7.47
C ASP A 422 -6.59 17.22 -7.00
N ALA A 423 -7.65 17.13 -7.81
CA ALA A 423 -8.99 17.57 -7.42
C ALA A 423 -9.65 16.59 -6.43
N ALA A 424 -9.43 15.29 -6.62
CA ALA A 424 -9.90 14.27 -5.69
C ALA A 424 -9.15 14.33 -4.35
N ASP A 425 -7.82 14.51 -4.41
CA ASP A 425 -6.96 14.63 -3.24
C ASP A 425 -7.22 15.93 -2.46
N GLU A 426 -7.56 17.03 -3.15
CA GLU A 426 -8.00 18.28 -2.51
C GLU A 426 -9.33 18.08 -1.75
N MET A 427 -10.30 17.38 -2.33
CA MET A 427 -11.53 17.01 -1.62
C MET A 427 -11.22 16.15 -0.40
N ALA A 428 -10.30 15.19 -0.52
CA ALA A 428 -9.85 14.35 0.59
C ALA A 428 -9.25 15.19 1.72
N TYR A 429 -8.34 16.12 1.40
CA TYR A 429 -7.76 17.04 2.38
C TYR A 429 -8.84 17.91 3.04
N ARG A 430 -9.79 18.44 2.26
CA ARG A 430 -10.87 19.29 2.78
C ARG A 430 -11.81 18.55 3.74
N VAL A 431 -12.07 17.26 3.45
CA VAL A 431 -12.79 16.37 4.38
C VAL A 431 -11.96 16.13 5.63
N MET A 432 -10.66 15.80 5.48
CA MET A 432 -9.75 15.58 6.60
C MET A 432 -9.71 16.78 7.54
N GLU A 433 -9.47 17.98 7.01
CA GLU A 433 -9.38 19.22 7.78
C GLU A 433 -10.67 19.51 8.55
N LEU A 434 -11.84 19.34 7.94
CA LEU A 434 -13.13 19.62 8.57
C LEU A 434 -13.33 18.85 9.88
N TRP A 435 -13.18 17.52 9.86
CA TRP A 435 -13.49 16.71 11.04
C TRP A 435 -12.33 16.73 12.06
N THR A 436 -11.08 16.79 11.60
CA THR A 436 -9.92 16.87 12.50
C THR A 436 -9.89 18.19 13.26
N GLU A 437 -10.13 19.33 12.61
CA GLU A 437 -10.19 20.64 13.27
C GLU A 437 -11.42 20.79 14.17
N GLU A 438 -12.52 20.14 13.84
CA GLU A 438 -13.68 20.08 14.74
C GLU A 438 -13.35 19.28 16.02
N THR A 439 -12.62 18.17 15.90
CA THR A 439 -12.23 17.30 17.03
C THR A 439 -11.44 18.06 18.09
N TRP A 440 -10.49 18.91 17.68
CA TRP A 440 -9.64 19.68 18.60
C TRP A 440 -10.40 20.66 19.50
N LYS A 441 -11.66 21.00 19.18
CA LYS A 441 -12.46 21.96 19.95
C LYS A 441 -12.99 21.39 21.28
N TYR A 442 -12.84 20.09 21.51
CA TYR A 442 -13.49 19.39 22.62
C TYR A 442 -12.50 18.86 23.66
N LYS A 443 -12.94 18.83 24.91
CA LYS A 443 -12.29 18.16 26.05
C LYS A 443 -13.34 17.38 26.84
N THR A 444 -12.94 16.29 27.50
CA THR A 444 -13.80 15.62 28.47
C THR A 444 -14.07 16.55 29.66
N ARG A 445 -15.27 16.48 30.22
CA ARG A 445 -15.66 17.26 31.41
C ARG A 445 -15.21 16.55 32.68
N SER A 446 -15.25 15.22 32.72
CA SER A 446 -14.90 14.43 33.89
C SER A 446 -13.40 14.40 34.19
N THR A 447 -12.55 14.36 33.16
CA THR A 447 -11.10 14.17 33.28
C THR A 447 -10.26 15.28 32.65
N GLY A 448 -10.87 16.22 31.90
CA GLY A 448 -10.17 17.32 31.24
C GLY A 448 -9.28 16.91 30.07
N ARG A 449 -9.38 15.67 29.60
CA ARG A 449 -8.58 15.09 28.50
C ARG A 449 -8.95 15.77 27.19
N GLN A 450 -7.93 16.13 26.41
CA GLN A 450 -8.09 16.74 25.11
C GLN A 450 -8.50 15.69 24.07
N PHE A 451 -9.49 16.00 23.23
CA PHE A 451 -9.78 15.15 22.07
C PHE A 451 -8.73 15.36 20.97
N ARG A 452 -8.24 14.27 20.38
CA ARG A 452 -7.33 14.26 19.22
C ARG A 452 -7.90 13.38 18.10
N PRO A 453 -7.60 13.68 16.83
CA PRO A 453 -8.02 12.84 15.71
C PRO A 453 -7.04 11.69 15.42
N GLY A 454 -7.58 10.56 14.95
CA GLY A 454 -6.83 9.40 14.44
C GLY A 454 -7.52 8.72 13.25
N MET A 455 -6.84 7.80 12.57
CA MET A 455 -7.48 6.99 11.52
C MET A 455 -7.07 5.51 11.51
N LEU A 456 -7.81 4.74 12.31
CA LEU A 456 -7.83 3.29 12.38
C LEU A 456 -9.29 2.81 12.30
N SER A 457 -9.55 1.85 11.40
CA SER A 457 -10.92 1.33 11.18
C SER A 457 -11.17 -0.05 11.74
N TRP A 458 -10.15 -0.72 12.31
CA TRP A 458 -10.20 -2.11 12.78
C TRP A 458 -11.02 -3.01 11.83
N ASN A 459 -12.17 -3.53 12.27
CA ASN A 459 -13.15 -4.23 11.43
C ASN A 459 -14.51 -3.49 11.33
N TYR A 460 -14.63 -2.27 11.85
CA TYR A 460 -15.88 -1.50 11.83
C TYR A 460 -16.37 -1.25 10.41
N TRP A 461 -15.45 -0.98 9.48
CA TRP A 461 -15.74 -0.76 8.05
C TRP A 461 -16.42 -1.97 7.38
N ALA A 462 -16.22 -3.19 7.90
CA ALA A 462 -16.88 -4.40 7.43
C ALA A 462 -18.29 -4.53 8.02
N GLY A 463 -18.43 -4.36 9.35
CA GLY A 463 -19.72 -4.43 10.04
C GLY A 463 -20.69 -3.33 9.62
N ASP A 464 -20.22 -2.09 9.57
CA ASP A 464 -20.99 -0.91 9.16
C ASP A 464 -21.47 -1.01 7.71
N GLY A 465 -20.79 -1.78 6.86
CA GLY A 465 -21.20 -2.02 5.47
C GLY A 465 -22.60 -2.63 5.33
N PHE A 466 -23.03 -3.41 6.32
CA PHE A 466 -24.37 -4.03 6.39
C PHE A 466 -25.43 -3.13 7.03
N ILE A 467 -25.01 -2.16 7.85
CA ILE A 467 -25.89 -1.19 8.51
C ILE A 467 -26.18 -0.01 7.58
N MET A 468 -25.13 0.54 6.96
CA MET A 468 -25.19 1.73 6.12
C MET A 468 -25.93 1.49 4.80
N ALA A 469 -26.74 2.47 4.40
CA ALA A 469 -27.39 2.48 3.09
C ALA A 469 -26.37 2.51 1.94
N ALA A 470 -26.80 2.20 0.71
CA ALA A 470 -25.96 2.39 -0.47
C ALA A 470 -25.41 3.81 -0.52
N SER A 471 -24.17 3.97 -0.98
CA SER A 471 -23.49 5.28 -1.03
C SER A 471 -23.28 5.76 -2.46
N ALA A 472 -23.16 7.09 -2.59
CA ALA A 472 -23.14 7.79 -3.87
C ALA A 472 -21.91 7.47 -4.73
N ASP A 473 -20.85 6.93 -4.13
CA ASP A 473 -19.67 6.40 -4.83
C ASP A 473 -19.98 5.15 -5.68
N GLY A 474 -21.18 4.58 -5.54
CA GLY A 474 -21.67 3.41 -6.25
C GLY A 474 -21.69 2.14 -5.42
N ARG A 475 -21.23 2.16 -4.15
CA ARG A 475 -21.28 1.00 -3.26
C ARG A 475 -22.73 0.60 -2.96
N LYS A 476 -23.03 -0.70 -3.00
CA LYS A 476 -24.31 -1.26 -2.53
C LYS A 476 -24.28 -1.51 -1.02
N LYS A 477 -25.44 -1.41 -0.35
CA LYS A 477 -25.64 -1.91 1.01
C LYS A 477 -25.23 -3.39 1.08
N GLY A 478 -24.54 -3.77 2.15
CA GLY A 478 -23.97 -5.11 2.34
C GLY A 478 -22.58 -5.30 1.76
N GLN A 479 -22.04 -4.34 1.01
CA GLN A 479 -20.62 -4.32 0.64
C GLN A 479 -19.80 -3.59 1.68
N PHE A 480 -18.51 -3.91 1.78
CA PHE A 480 -17.63 -3.23 2.72
C PHE A 480 -17.38 -1.77 2.36
N LEU A 481 -17.08 -0.97 3.39
CA LEU A 481 -16.70 0.43 3.26
C LEU A 481 -15.19 0.56 3.08
N SER A 482 -14.69 1.75 2.77
CA SER A 482 -13.25 1.99 2.67
C SER A 482 -12.58 1.81 4.03
N ASN A 483 -11.40 1.22 3.99
CA ASN A 483 -10.61 0.93 5.17
C ASN A 483 -9.62 2.05 5.51
N ALA A 484 -9.72 2.62 6.73
CA ALA A 484 -8.81 3.65 7.25
C ALA A 484 -8.58 4.77 6.22
N ILE A 485 -7.32 5.14 5.96
CA ILE A 485 -6.96 6.14 4.94
C ILE A 485 -6.81 5.52 3.54
N CYS A 486 -7.00 4.20 3.38
CA CYS A 486 -6.79 3.54 2.11
C CYS A 486 -7.84 3.99 1.09
N PRO A 487 -7.50 4.04 -0.21
CA PRO A 487 -8.47 4.22 -1.28
C PRO A 487 -9.61 3.18 -1.20
N SER A 488 -10.78 3.53 -1.73
CA SER A 488 -11.89 2.58 -1.84
C SER A 488 -11.46 1.37 -2.68
N ASN A 489 -11.96 0.19 -2.36
CA ASN A 489 -11.48 -1.06 -2.95
C ASN A 489 -11.61 -1.04 -4.49
N GLY A 490 -10.49 -1.25 -5.18
CA GLY A 490 -10.41 -1.20 -6.65
C GLY A 490 -10.43 0.21 -7.26
N ALA A 491 -10.41 1.27 -6.44
CA ALA A 491 -10.36 2.64 -6.93
C ALA A 491 -8.94 3.05 -7.36
N ASP A 492 -7.89 2.54 -6.74
CA ASP A 492 -6.49 2.91 -6.96
C ASP A 492 -5.89 2.29 -8.24
N THR A 493 -6.32 2.79 -9.40
CA THR A 493 -5.94 2.23 -10.72
C THR A 493 -4.67 2.82 -11.34
N ASN A 494 -4.01 3.77 -10.67
CA ASN A 494 -2.85 4.51 -11.20
C ASN A 494 -1.51 4.03 -10.63
N GLY A 495 -1.52 2.93 -9.88
CA GLY A 495 -0.32 2.28 -9.33
C GLY A 495 0.08 2.75 -7.93
N PRO A 496 1.06 2.08 -7.29
CA PRO A 496 1.35 2.25 -5.86
C PRO A 496 1.93 3.61 -5.49
N THR A 497 2.72 4.24 -6.36
CA THR A 497 3.28 5.57 -6.11
C THR A 497 2.19 6.65 -6.09
N ALA A 498 1.21 6.54 -6.99
CA ALA A 498 0.05 7.43 -7.03
C ALA A 498 -0.83 7.26 -5.79
N ASN A 499 -1.06 6.02 -5.36
CA ASN A 499 -1.78 5.71 -4.13
C ASN A 499 -1.09 6.36 -2.91
N ALA A 500 0.21 6.12 -2.73
CA ALA A 500 1.00 6.72 -1.64
C ALA A 500 1.02 8.26 -1.68
N ASN A 501 1.13 8.88 -2.86
CA ASN A 501 1.07 10.33 -3.00
C ASN A 501 -0.28 10.91 -2.56
N SER A 502 -1.41 10.30 -2.97
CA SER A 502 -2.75 10.70 -2.53
C SER A 502 -2.89 10.65 -1.01
N VAL A 503 -2.38 9.59 -0.36
CA VAL A 503 -2.36 9.48 1.11
C VAL A 503 -1.59 10.61 1.76
N GLY A 504 -0.38 10.91 1.27
CA GLY A 504 0.41 12.04 1.74
C GLY A 504 -0.31 13.38 1.67
N LYS A 505 -0.94 13.68 0.52
CA LYS A 505 -1.71 14.92 0.32
C LYS A 505 -2.92 15.01 1.25
N ALA A 506 -3.67 13.92 1.42
CA ALA A 506 -4.83 13.89 2.32
C ALA A 506 -4.46 14.17 3.78
N LEU A 507 -3.26 13.78 4.22
CA LEU A 507 -2.73 14.09 5.55
C LEU A 507 -2.26 15.55 5.72
N GLY A 508 -2.11 16.30 4.62
CA GLY A 508 -1.62 17.68 4.61
C GLY A 508 -0.38 17.91 3.74
N GLY A 509 0.22 16.86 3.19
CA GLY A 509 1.34 16.96 2.25
C GLY A 509 2.58 17.60 2.88
N LYS A 510 3.21 18.50 2.13
CA LYS A 510 4.39 19.26 2.57
C LYS A 510 4.13 20.75 2.49
N ALA A 511 4.61 21.49 3.49
CA ALA A 511 4.55 22.94 3.54
C ALA A 511 5.41 23.54 2.42
N LYS A 512 4.82 24.41 1.59
CA LYS A 512 5.50 25.01 0.42
C LYS A 512 6.64 25.96 0.81
N ASP A 513 6.58 26.54 2.01
CA ASP A 513 7.55 27.47 2.58
C ASP A 513 8.59 26.78 3.48
N GLY A 514 8.53 25.45 3.61
CA GLY A 514 9.40 24.68 4.48
C GLY A 514 9.07 24.78 5.97
N ASN A 515 7.96 25.40 6.36
CA ASN A 515 7.51 25.54 7.75
C ASN A 515 6.47 24.48 8.11
N GLY A 516 6.81 23.21 7.92
CA GLY A 516 6.00 22.08 8.38
C GLY A 516 6.08 21.88 9.89
N ASP A 517 5.33 20.90 10.40
CA ASP A 517 5.33 20.52 11.80
C ASP A 517 6.66 19.87 12.20
N TRP A 518 7.20 19.03 11.30
CA TRP A 518 8.56 18.49 11.32
C TRP A 518 9.21 18.77 9.96
N GLU A 519 10.26 19.59 9.92
CA GLU A 519 10.83 20.09 8.66
C GLU A 519 9.73 20.64 7.74
N ASP A 520 9.55 20.09 6.54
CA ASP A 520 8.50 20.45 5.59
C ASP A 520 7.23 19.59 5.73
N TYR A 521 7.19 18.59 6.61
CA TYR A 521 6.07 17.63 6.72
C TYR A 521 4.91 18.20 7.55
N LEU A 522 3.70 18.00 7.02
CA LEU A 522 2.44 18.21 7.74
C LEU A 522 1.76 16.87 7.98
N ASN A 523 1.02 16.77 9.10
CA ASN A 523 0.19 15.60 9.39
C ASN A 523 -1.01 15.98 10.28
N ASN A 524 -2.21 15.89 9.73
CA ASN A 524 -3.47 16.15 10.45
C ASN A 524 -3.90 15.02 11.40
N LEU A 525 -3.23 13.87 11.38
CA LEU A 525 -3.54 12.69 12.20
C LEU A 525 -2.36 12.34 13.12
N PRO A 526 -2.26 12.99 14.30
CA PRO A 526 -1.19 12.72 15.26
C PRO A 526 -1.19 11.26 15.74
N ASN A 527 -2.38 10.67 15.94
CA ASN A 527 -2.51 9.27 16.36
C ASN A 527 -1.97 8.28 15.30
N GLY A 528 -1.76 8.70 14.06
CA GLY A 528 -1.37 7.83 12.96
C GLY A 528 -2.54 7.43 12.06
N ALA A 529 -2.21 6.85 10.91
CA ALA A 529 -3.17 6.44 9.88
C ALA A 529 -2.74 5.11 9.27
N SER A 530 -3.63 4.12 9.27
CA SER A 530 -3.36 2.80 8.67
C SER A 530 -3.44 2.88 7.15
N HIS A 531 -2.33 2.69 6.44
CA HIS A 531 -2.31 2.55 4.99
C HIS A 531 -1.88 1.14 4.58
N THR A 532 -2.68 0.47 3.76
CA THR A 532 -2.39 -0.88 3.25
C THR A 532 -2.30 -0.84 1.73
N ILE A 533 -1.18 -1.33 1.18
CA ILE A 533 -0.99 -1.51 -0.27
C ILE A 533 -0.72 -3.00 -0.53
N THR A 534 -1.29 -3.50 -1.61
CA THR A 534 -1.03 -4.87 -2.08
C THR A 534 -0.14 -4.82 -3.32
N PHE A 535 0.90 -5.65 -3.34
CA PHE A 535 1.86 -5.78 -4.43
C PHE A 535 1.86 -7.20 -4.98
N ASN A 536 2.22 -7.33 -6.26
CA ASN A 536 2.52 -8.63 -6.85
C ASN A 536 3.94 -9.07 -6.41
N PRO A 537 4.14 -10.34 -5.99
CA PRO A 537 5.46 -10.86 -5.59
C PRO A 537 6.57 -10.67 -6.62
N SER A 538 6.24 -10.54 -7.91
CA SER A 538 7.22 -10.28 -8.98
C SER A 538 8.05 -9.01 -8.76
N ILE A 539 7.58 -8.09 -7.92
CA ILE A 539 8.26 -6.81 -7.63
C ILE A 539 9.49 -6.97 -6.73
N ILE A 540 9.73 -8.16 -6.17
CA ILE A 540 10.86 -8.47 -5.27
C ILE A 540 11.55 -9.80 -5.61
N LYS A 541 11.43 -10.26 -6.87
CA LYS A 541 11.89 -11.59 -7.32
C LYS A 541 13.41 -11.79 -7.34
N ASP A 542 14.18 -10.71 -7.46
CA ASP A 542 15.65 -10.74 -7.57
C ASP A 542 16.28 -9.53 -6.87
N PRO A 543 17.62 -9.49 -6.69
CA PRO A 543 18.29 -8.39 -5.98
C PRO A 543 18.01 -7.00 -6.56
N GLU A 544 17.94 -6.84 -7.90
CA GLU A 544 17.66 -5.55 -8.53
C GLU A 544 16.23 -5.08 -8.20
N HIS A 545 15.27 -6.00 -8.21
CA HIS A 545 13.89 -5.74 -7.83
C HIS A 545 13.72 -5.41 -6.34
N LYS A 546 14.46 -6.12 -5.46
CA LYS A 546 14.51 -5.81 -4.03
C LYS A 546 15.05 -4.40 -3.78
N ASP A 547 16.09 -3.97 -4.49
CA ASP A 547 16.62 -2.60 -4.38
C ASP A 547 15.63 -1.54 -4.89
N LYS A 548 14.87 -1.84 -5.94
CA LYS A 548 13.76 -0.96 -6.38
C LYS A 548 12.69 -0.86 -5.31
N PHE A 549 12.31 -1.97 -4.68
CA PHE A 549 11.33 -1.95 -3.59
C PHE A 549 11.84 -1.20 -2.35
N LYS A 550 13.12 -1.35 -2.00
CA LYS A 550 13.81 -0.55 -0.98
C LYS A 550 13.70 0.95 -1.27
N ALA A 551 13.95 1.34 -2.51
CA ALA A 551 13.83 2.72 -2.94
C ALA A 551 12.37 3.23 -2.89
N PHE A 552 11.38 2.35 -3.11
CA PHE A 552 9.97 2.67 -2.92
C PHE A 552 9.67 2.99 -1.45
N LEU A 553 10.15 2.18 -0.50
CA LEU A 553 9.98 2.45 0.93
C LEU A 553 10.60 3.82 1.31
N ARG A 554 11.80 4.12 0.80
CA ARG A 554 12.41 5.45 1.00
C ARG A 554 11.59 6.58 0.39
N GLY A 555 11.02 6.37 -0.80
CA GLY A 555 10.12 7.33 -1.45
C GLY A 555 8.81 7.52 -0.70
N TYR A 556 8.27 6.44 -0.12
CA TYR A 556 7.12 6.50 0.77
C TYR A 556 7.41 7.34 2.01
N GLY A 557 8.60 7.23 2.61
CA GLY A 557 9.00 8.11 3.72
C GLY A 557 9.03 9.60 3.36
N LYS A 558 9.24 9.94 2.07
CA LYS A 558 9.18 11.33 1.59
C LYS A 558 7.75 11.83 1.36
N ASN A 559 6.91 11.04 0.68
CA ASN A 559 5.62 11.51 0.18
C ASN A 559 4.41 10.84 0.80
N GLY A 560 4.56 9.65 1.36
CA GLY A 560 3.48 8.80 1.86
C GLY A 560 2.92 9.21 3.23
N GLY A 561 2.26 8.23 3.85
CA GLY A 561 1.60 8.35 5.14
C GLY A 561 2.49 8.06 6.34
N THR A 562 1.85 7.87 7.50
CA THR A 562 2.52 7.55 8.78
C THR A 562 2.86 6.07 8.87
N CYS A 563 1.92 5.16 8.60
CA CYS A 563 2.15 3.72 8.71
C CYS A 563 1.75 2.97 7.43
N LEU A 564 2.67 2.17 6.87
CA LEU A 564 2.45 1.31 5.71
C LEU A 564 2.41 -0.16 6.11
N GLN A 565 1.43 -0.88 5.57
CA GLN A 565 1.30 -2.32 5.64
C GLN A 565 1.35 -2.88 4.22
N ILE A 566 2.22 -3.86 4.00
CA ILE A 566 2.51 -4.40 2.67
C ILE A 566 1.98 -5.81 2.58
N ASN A 567 1.07 -6.03 1.64
CA ASN A 567 0.65 -7.36 1.27
C ASN A 567 1.35 -7.81 -0.01
N MET A 568 1.89 -9.03 0.01
CA MET A 568 2.44 -9.68 -1.17
C MET A 568 1.46 -10.76 -1.60
N LEU A 569 0.63 -10.45 -2.59
CA LEU A 569 -0.47 -11.31 -2.99
C LEU A 569 -0.49 -11.49 -4.49
N ASP A 570 -0.66 -12.73 -4.90
CA ASP A 570 -0.92 -13.09 -6.29
C ASP A 570 -2.43 -13.26 -6.48
N ALA A 571 -3.02 -12.42 -7.35
CA ALA A 571 -4.45 -12.45 -7.64
C ALA A 571 -4.92 -13.82 -8.11
N ASP A 572 -4.11 -14.48 -8.94
CA ASP A 572 -4.45 -15.77 -9.53
C ASP A 572 -4.41 -16.87 -8.46
N MET A 573 -3.43 -16.82 -7.56
CA MET A 573 -3.37 -17.68 -6.38
C MET A 573 -4.58 -17.47 -5.46
N LEU A 574 -5.01 -16.23 -5.24
CA LEU A 574 -6.16 -15.93 -4.40
C LEU A 574 -7.48 -16.42 -5.02
N ILE A 575 -7.65 -16.23 -6.33
CA ILE A 575 -8.80 -16.77 -7.07
C ILE A 575 -8.80 -18.29 -6.97
N ASP A 576 -7.66 -18.94 -7.16
CA ASP A 576 -7.54 -20.39 -7.02
C ASP A 576 -7.85 -20.86 -5.59
N ALA A 577 -7.41 -20.12 -4.57
CA ALA A 577 -7.71 -20.40 -3.16
C ALA A 577 -9.22 -20.26 -2.84
N GLN A 578 -9.98 -19.45 -3.59
CA GLN A 578 -11.45 -19.42 -3.45
C GLN A 578 -12.14 -20.65 -4.04
N HIS A 579 -11.55 -21.23 -5.09
CA HIS A 579 -12.09 -22.41 -5.77
C HIS A 579 -11.64 -23.71 -5.09
N HIS A 580 -10.43 -23.73 -4.51
CA HIS A 580 -9.77 -24.89 -3.93
C HIS A 580 -9.24 -24.63 -2.50
N PRO A 581 -10.07 -24.19 -1.53
CA PRO A 581 -9.60 -23.76 -0.20
C PRO A 581 -8.83 -24.83 0.58
N GLN A 582 -9.06 -26.11 0.30
CA GLN A 582 -8.33 -27.23 0.91
C GLN A 582 -6.82 -27.24 0.58
N ASN A 583 -6.43 -26.63 -0.55
CA ASN A 583 -5.02 -26.55 -0.98
C ASN A 583 -4.27 -25.39 -0.32
N TYR A 584 -4.98 -24.48 0.35
CA TYR A 584 -4.45 -23.19 0.83
C TYR A 584 -4.80 -22.94 2.31
N ARG A 585 -4.86 -23.98 3.14
CA ARG A 585 -5.27 -23.88 4.56
C ARG A 585 -4.40 -22.92 5.38
N ASN A 586 -3.13 -22.78 5.02
CA ASN A 586 -2.16 -21.93 5.71
C ASN A 586 -1.97 -20.56 5.03
N LEU A 587 -2.76 -20.24 4.00
CA LEU A 587 -2.63 -19.00 3.27
C LEU A 587 -2.99 -17.81 4.15
N LEU A 588 -2.01 -17.01 4.55
CA LEU A 588 -2.20 -15.81 5.37
C LEU A 588 -2.35 -14.59 4.49
N VAL A 589 -3.28 -13.71 4.83
CA VAL A 589 -3.47 -12.38 4.20
C VAL A 589 -3.59 -11.31 5.29
N ARG A 590 -3.01 -10.13 5.08
CA ARG A 590 -3.18 -9.00 6.03
C ARG A 590 -4.50 -8.29 5.75
N ILE A 591 -5.30 -8.16 6.80
CA ILE A 591 -6.42 -7.24 6.90
C ILE A 591 -5.94 -6.01 7.69
N THR A 592 -6.72 -4.95 7.86
CA THR A 592 -6.29 -3.68 8.49
C THR A 592 -5.60 -3.86 9.86
N GLY A 593 -4.27 -3.79 9.93
CA GLY A 593 -3.53 -3.85 11.20
C GLY A 593 -3.39 -5.25 11.82
N TYR A 594 -3.79 -6.32 11.13
CA TYR A 594 -3.64 -7.71 11.61
C TYR A 594 -3.61 -8.75 10.48
N ASN A 595 -2.98 -9.91 10.73
CA ASN A 595 -2.95 -11.06 9.79
C ASN A 595 -4.15 -12.01 10.05
N ALA A 596 -4.71 -12.61 8.99
CA ALA A 596 -5.76 -13.62 9.05
C ALA A 596 -5.57 -14.71 7.98
N TYR A 597 -6.08 -15.92 8.19
CA TYR A 597 -6.05 -16.99 7.17
C TYR A 597 -7.12 -16.74 6.09
N PHE A 598 -6.73 -16.70 4.82
CA PHE A 598 -7.60 -16.43 3.67
C PHE A 598 -8.78 -17.40 3.57
N THR A 599 -8.55 -18.67 3.91
CA THR A 599 -9.58 -19.72 3.90
C THR A 599 -10.50 -19.68 5.13
N ALA A 600 -10.11 -18.94 6.19
CA ALA A 600 -10.90 -18.75 7.41
C ALA A 600 -11.74 -17.45 7.40
N ILE A 601 -11.53 -16.56 6.44
CA ILE A 601 -12.31 -15.33 6.26
C ILE A 601 -13.45 -15.53 5.25
N GLY A 602 -14.55 -14.79 5.41
CA GLY A 602 -15.70 -14.86 4.51
C GLY A 602 -15.37 -14.54 3.05
N LYS A 603 -16.16 -15.11 2.11
CA LYS A 603 -15.95 -14.97 0.65
C LYS A 603 -15.96 -13.51 0.19
N GLU A 604 -16.68 -12.65 0.90
CA GLU A 604 -16.71 -11.20 0.67
C GLU A 604 -15.35 -10.55 0.94
N LEU A 605 -14.64 -10.95 1.99
CA LEU A 605 -13.30 -10.46 2.33
C LEU A 605 -12.24 -11.04 1.41
N GLN A 606 -12.42 -12.29 0.97
CA GLN A 606 -11.57 -12.87 -0.07
C GLN A 606 -11.66 -12.09 -1.40
N ASN A 607 -12.89 -11.81 -1.86
CA ASN A 607 -13.13 -11.02 -3.07
C ASN A 607 -12.55 -9.61 -2.96
N GLU A 608 -12.61 -9.02 -1.78
CA GLU A 608 -12.06 -7.69 -1.50
C GLU A 608 -10.53 -7.67 -1.68
N VAL A 609 -9.85 -8.67 -1.12
CA VAL A 609 -8.40 -8.82 -1.25
C VAL A 609 -7.99 -9.04 -2.71
N ILE A 610 -8.75 -9.82 -3.49
CA ILE A 610 -8.51 -10.05 -4.93
C ILE A 610 -8.67 -8.77 -5.74
N ALA A 611 -9.73 -7.99 -5.46
CA ALA A 611 -10.02 -6.76 -6.20
C ALA A 611 -8.91 -5.70 -6.09
N ARG A 612 -8.07 -5.76 -5.04
CA ARG A 612 -6.92 -4.87 -4.83
C ARG A 612 -5.75 -5.12 -5.79
N VAL A 613 -5.67 -6.27 -6.46
CA VAL A 613 -4.46 -6.70 -7.19
C VAL A 613 -4.53 -6.42 -8.71
N SER A 614 -5.68 -5.98 -9.23
CA SER A 614 -5.93 -5.88 -10.67
C SER A 614 -5.48 -4.53 -11.27
N HIS A 615 -4.19 -4.37 -11.59
CA HIS A 615 -3.65 -3.16 -12.25
C HIS A 615 -3.13 -3.44 -13.67
N CYS A 616 -3.89 -3.07 -14.70
CA CYS A 616 -3.38 -2.98 -16.08
C CYS A 616 -4.16 -1.93 -16.88
N ARG A 617 -3.55 -0.75 -17.08
CA ARG A 617 -4.00 0.28 -18.02
C ARG A 617 -2.80 0.77 -18.84
N LEU A 618 -3.02 1.05 -20.12
CA LEU A 618 -1.98 1.55 -21.02
C LEU A 618 -2.13 3.06 -21.16
N GLU A 619 -1.14 3.82 -20.68
CA GLU A 619 -0.74 5.17 -21.15
C GLU A 619 0.45 5.67 -20.34
N ILE A 620 0.32 5.67 -19.01
CA ILE A 620 1.39 5.97 -18.06
C ILE A 620 1.42 4.81 -17.06
N VAL A 621 2.49 4.04 -17.07
CA VAL A 621 2.72 2.96 -16.09
C VAL A 621 3.65 3.51 -15.04
N ARG A 622 3.12 3.71 -13.84
CA ARG A 622 3.89 4.15 -12.68
C ARG A 622 4.48 2.95 -11.95
N MET A 623 5.61 3.16 -11.29
CA MET A 623 6.36 2.11 -10.59
C MET A 623 6.81 0.96 -11.50
N SER A 624 7.18 1.25 -12.75
CA SER A 624 7.80 0.26 -13.63
C SER A 624 9.16 -0.15 -13.09
N THR A 625 9.39 -1.46 -13.00
CA THR A 625 10.65 -2.08 -12.57
C THR A 625 11.44 -2.70 -13.72
N GLU A 626 10.89 -2.76 -14.93
CA GLU A 626 11.49 -3.48 -16.07
C GLU A 626 11.94 -2.53 -17.20
N ASP A 627 11.58 -1.24 -17.13
CA ASP A 627 11.83 -0.26 -18.20
C ASP A 627 13.07 0.60 -17.97
N GLY A 628 14.08 0.04 -17.28
CA GLY A 628 15.37 0.67 -17.00
C GLY A 628 15.80 0.58 -15.52
N PRO A 629 16.88 1.29 -15.14
CA PRO A 629 17.38 1.30 -13.77
C PRO A 629 16.48 2.11 -12.85
N GLY A 630 16.47 1.72 -11.57
CA GLY A 630 15.64 2.31 -10.53
C GLY A 630 14.14 2.13 -10.77
N ILE A 631 13.31 2.87 -10.02
CA ILE A 631 11.86 2.94 -10.23
C ILE A 631 11.59 3.93 -11.35
N ARG A 632 10.78 3.54 -12.33
CA ARG A 632 10.49 4.41 -13.46
C ARG A 632 9.01 4.63 -13.68
N THR A 633 8.68 5.76 -14.28
CA THR A 633 7.37 6.01 -14.87
C THR A 633 7.50 5.91 -16.38
N THR A 634 6.82 4.94 -16.97
CA THR A 634 6.90 4.64 -18.39
C THR A 634 5.71 5.26 -19.12
N VAL A 635 6.00 6.13 -20.07
CA VAL A 635 4.99 6.75 -20.95
C VAL A 635 4.97 5.99 -22.27
N PHE A 636 3.83 5.39 -22.60
CA PHE A 636 3.65 4.59 -23.81
C PHE A 636 3.15 5.45 -24.99
N PHE A 637 3.89 5.46 -26.09
CA PHE A 637 3.57 6.20 -27.31
C PHE A 637 2.75 5.36 -28.29
N LYS A 638 2.12 6.06 -29.25
CA LYS A 638 1.34 5.48 -30.35
C LYS A 638 2.09 5.59 -31.67
N GLY A 639 1.89 4.61 -32.54
CA GLY A 639 2.59 4.45 -33.81
C GLY A 639 3.86 3.63 -33.63
N CYS A 640 4.00 2.53 -34.36
CA CYS A 640 5.25 1.79 -34.49
C CYS A 640 5.56 1.57 -35.97
N THR A 641 6.83 1.68 -36.34
CA THR A 641 7.29 1.35 -37.70
C THR A 641 7.40 -0.16 -37.91
N LEU A 642 7.38 -0.97 -36.85
CA LEU A 642 7.38 -2.43 -36.92
C LEU A 642 6.01 -3.02 -36.59
N GLU A 643 5.74 -4.19 -37.16
CA GLU A 643 4.56 -5.01 -36.90
C GLU A 643 5.00 -6.37 -36.34
N CYS A 644 5.72 -6.34 -35.22
CA CYS A 644 6.29 -7.56 -34.62
C CYS A 644 5.19 -8.58 -34.31
N ALA A 645 5.36 -9.82 -34.80
CA ALA A 645 4.41 -10.91 -34.60
C ALA A 645 4.14 -11.23 -33.12
N TRP A 646 5.10 -10.90 -32.22
CA TRP A 646 5.04 -11.09 -30.77
C TRP A 646 4.81 -9.80 -29.96
N CYS A 647 4.37 -8.70 -30.58
CA CYS A 647 4.23 -7.42 -29.88
C CYS A 647 3.36 -7.54 -28.61
N HIS A 648 3.88 -7.15 -27.44
CA HIS A 648 3.08 -7.14 -26.20
C HIS A 648 2.13 -5.93 -26.08
N ASN A 649 2.28 -4.94 -26.95
CA ASN A 649 1.47 -3.72 -27.02
C ASN A 649 0.91 -3.52 -28.45
N PRO A 650 0.12 -4.47 -28.99
CA PRO A 650 -0.41 -4.35 -30.36
C PRO A 650 -1.23 -3.07 -30.60
N GLU A 651 -1.80 -2.50 -29.55
CA GLU A 651 -2.54 -1.24 -29.53
C GLU A 651 -1.67 0.00 -29.75
N SER A 652 -0.35 -0.10 -29.54
CA SER A 652 0.58 1.00 -29.81
C SER A 652 1.09 1.01 -31.24
N ILE A 653 0.86 -0.04 -32.05
CA ILE A 653 1.33 -0.11 -33.44
C ILE A 653 0.66 0.97 -34.31
N SER A 654 -0.65 1.16 -34.15
CA SER A 654 -1.35 2.21 -34.89
C SER A 654 -1.00 3.58 -34.33
N PRO A 655 -0.68 4.58 -35.18
CA PRO A 655 -0.50 5.96 -34.73
C PRO A 655 -1.83 6.65 -34.40
N ARG A 656 -2.96 6.03 -34.76
CA ARG A 656 -4.30 6.58 -34.53
C ARG A 656 -4.88 6.03 -33.23
N PRO A 657 -5.69 6.80 -32.51
CA PRO A 657 -6.50 6.28 -31.42
C PRO A 657 -7.38 5.12 -31.90
N GLN A 658 -7.57 4.11 -31.05
CA GLN A 658 -8.38 2.94 -31.38
C GLN A 658 -9.43 2.73 -30.31
N LEU A 659 -10.68 2.53 -30.74
CA LEU A 659 -11.73 2.08 -29.85
C LEU A 659 -11.56 0.57 -29.60
N CYS A 660 -11.59 0.18 -28.32
CA CYS A 660 -11.67 -1.20 -27.89
C CYS A 660 -12.85 -1.42 -26.94
N TRP A 661 -13.27 -2.68 -26.84
CA TRP A 661 -14.30 -3.11 -25.91
C TRP A 661 -13.71 -4.10 -24.90
N VAL A 662 -13.97 -3.87 -23.62
CA VAL A 662 -13.52 -4.67 -22.49
C VAL A 662 -14.75 -5.36 -21.88
N GLY A 663 -14.91 -6.65 -22.18
CA GLY A 663 -16.17 -7.37 -21.94
C GLY A 663 -16.60 -7.42 -20.48
N ASN A 664 -15.68 -7.71 -19.56
CA ASN A 664 -15.96 -7.82 -18.12
C ASN A 664 -16.42 -6.52 -17.46
N ARG A 665 -16.25 -5.36 -18.12
CA ARG A 665 -16.73 -4.05 -17.65
C ARG A 665 -18.11 -3.69 -18.20
N CYS A 666 -18.61 -4.43 -19.20
CA CYS A 666 -19.84 -4.07 -19.90
C CYS A 666 -21.09 -4.50 -19.13
N ILE A 667 -21.95 -3.54 -18.78
CA ILE A 667 -23.22 -3.81 -18.09
C ILE A 667 -24.41 -4.06 -19.05
N GLY A 668 -24.16 -4.18 -20.36
CA GLY A 668 -25.22 -4.47 -21.33
C GLY A 668 -26.27 -3.36 -21.55
N CYS A 669 -26.02 -2.13 -21.08
CA CYS A 669 -26.98 -1.01 -21.11
C CYS A 669 -27.30 -0.45 -22.51
N LYS A 670 -26.55 -0.84 -23.54
CA LYS A 670 -26.74 -0.42 -24.95
C LYS A 670 -26.62 1.10 -25.23
N THR A 671 -26.27 1.93 -24.24
CA THR A 671 -26.01 3.38 -24.43
C THR A 671 -25.03 3.66 -25.55
N CYS A 672 -24.01 2.83 -25.70
CA CYS A 672 -23.01 2.97 -26.76
C CYS A 672 -23.59 2.87 -28.18
N LEU A 673 -24.62 2.03 -28.37
CA LEU A 673 -25.30 1.85 -29.66
C LEU A 673 -26.10 3.12 -30.00
N SER A 674 -26.83 3.67 -29.03
CA SER A 674 -27.70 4.84 -29.24
C SER A 674 -26.94 6.12 -29.49
N VAL A 675 -25.73 6.28 -28.92
CA VAL A 675 -24.91 7.50 -29.11
C VAL A 675 -23.94 7.41 -30.29
N CYS A 676 -23.82 6.27 -30.96
CA CYS A 676 -22.87 6.10 -32.06
C CYS A 676 -23.43 6.75 -33.34
N PRO A 677 -22.87 7.89 -33.82
CA PRO A 677 -23.42 8.58 -34.99
C PRO A 677 -23.19 7.84 -36.32
N LYS A 678 -22.35 6.80 -36.31
CA LYS A 678 -22.00 6.01 -37.49
C LYS A 678 -22.65 4.62 -37.51
N ASN A 679 -23.43 4.27 -36.48
CA ASN A 679 -23.99 2.92 -36.31
C ASN A 679 -22.93 1.82 -36.46
N ALA A 680 -21.71 2.08 -35.99
CA ALA A 680 -20.55 1.20 -36.15
C ALA A 680 -20.44 0.15 -35.04
N LEU A 681 -21.44 0.08 -34.15
CA LEU A 681 -21.47 -0.82 -33.00
C LEU A 681 -22.70 -1.72 -33.12
N SER A 682 -22.55 -3.00 -32.85
CA SER A 682 -23.64 -3.96 -32.74
C SER A 682 -23.47 -4.83 -31.48
N MET A 683 -24.58 -5.30 -30.92
CA MET A 683 -24.55 -6.26 -29.81
C MET A 683 -24.73 -7.67 -30.38
N THR A 684 -23.84 -8.58 -30.01
CA THR A 684 -23.88 -10.01 -30.34
C THR A 684 -23.96 -10.83 -29.05
N GLU A 685 -24.16 -12.15 -29.15
CA GLU A 685 -24.08 -13.06 -27.99
C GLU A 685 -22.71 -13.02 -27.29
N GLN A 686 -21.65 -12.68 -28.03
CA GLN A 686 -20.28 -12.55 -27.54
C GLN A 686 -19.97 -11.14 -27.02
N GLY A 687 -20.94 -10.22 -27.09
CA GLY A 687 -20.85 -8.83 -26.62
C GLY A 687 -20.78 -7.79 -27.74
N ILE A 688 -20.17 -6.62 -27.46
CA ILE A 688 -20.15 -5.50 -28.40
C ILE A 688 -19.13 -5.76 -29.52
N GLN A 689 -19.62 -5.80 -30.76
CA GLN A 689 -18.80 -5.86 -31.96
C GLN A 689 -18.64 -4.45 -32.55
N ILE A 690 -17.40 -4.10 -32.91
CA ILE A 690 -17.05 -2.81 -33.52
C ILE A 690 -16.77 -3.04 -35.00
N ASP A 691 -17.62 -2.50 -35.87
CA ASP A 691 -17.34 -2.43 -37.30
C ASP A 691 -16.29 -1.35 -37.56
N ARG A 692 -15.04 -1.79 -37.77
CA ARG A 692 -13.90 -0.90 -38.00
C ARG A 692 -13.97 -0.19 -39.36
N SER A 693 -14.79 -0.64 -40.30
CA SER A 693 -14.99 0.04 -41.59
C SER A 693 -15.88 1.27 -41.48
N LEU A 694 -16.81 1.27 -40.52
CA LEU A 694 -17.73 2.38 -40.25
C LEU A 694 -17.25 3.29 -39.11
N CYS A 695 -16.53 2.74 -38.13
CA CYS A 695 -16.07 3.48 -36.96
C CYS A 695 -14.99 4.50 -37.32
N ASN A 696 -15.28 5.78 -37.14
CA ASN A 696 -14.32 6.87 -37.30
C ASN A 696 -13.66 7.32 -35.98
N VAL A 697 -13.84 6.56 -34.90
CA VAL A 697 -13.28 6.83 -33.56
C VAL A 697 -13.67 8.22 -33.02
N CYS A 698 -14.92 8.66 -33.25
CA CYS A 698 -15.45 9.93 -32.73
C CYS A 698 -15.61 10.01 -31.19
N THR A 699 -15.19 8.97 -30.47
CA THR A 699 -15.16 8.84 -28.99
C THR A 699 -16.49 8.92 -28.23
N ALA A 700 -17.59 9.37 -28.84
CA ALA A 700 -18.89 9.53 -28.20
C ALA A 700 -19.36 8.28 -27.40
N CYS A 701 -19.21 7.09 -27.99
CA CYS A 701 -19.59 5.84 -27.34
C CYS A 701 -18.72 5.47 -26.11
N ALA A 702 -17.44 5.86 -26.09
CA ALA A 702 -16.56 5.66 -24.94
C ALA A 702 -16.80 6.72 -23.86
N ALA A 703 -17.05 7.98 -24.28
CA ALA A 703 -17.38 9.09 -23.38
C ALA A 703 -18.65 8.78 -22.57
N GLU A 704 -19.70 8.29 -23.23
CA GLU A 704 -20.98 7.96 -22.59
C GLU A 704 -21.08 6.51 -22.06
N CYS A 705 -20.02 5.69 -22.17
CA CYS A 705 -20.03 4.32 -21.64
C CYS A 705 -19.99 4.32 -20.10
N PRO A 706 -21.06 3.92 -19.39
CA PRO A 706 -21.11 4.00 -17.93
C PRO A 706 -20.11 3.06 -17.25
N GLY A 707 -19.98 1.85 -17.79
CA GLY A 707 -19.08 0.83 -17.28
C GLY A 707 -17.61 1.03 -17.65
N THR A 708 -17.26 2.08 -18.42
CA THR A 708 -15.93 2.24 -19.05
C THR A 708 -15.46 0.99 -19.82
N ALA A 709 -16.42 0.24 -20.36
CA ALA A 709 -16.20 -0.94 -21.17
C ALA A 709 -15.77 -0.60 -22.60
N LEU A 710 -16.21 0.54 -23.12
CA LEU A 710 -15.66 1.11 -24.35
C LEU A 710 -14.59 2.12 -23.96
N GLU A 711 -13.37 1.84 -24.41
CA GLU A 711 -12.18 2.61 -24.06
C GLU A 711 -11.48 3.08 -25.34
N ILE A 712 -10.98 4.30 -25.31
CA ILE A 712 -10.12 4.84 -26.36
C ILE A 712 -8.68 4.55 -25.95
N LEU A 713 -8.02 3.69 -26.73
CA LEU A 713 -6.61 3.43 -26.59
C LEU A 713 -5.85 4.56 -27.28
N GLY A 714 -5.13 5.36 -26.50
CA GLY A 714 -4.33 6.49 -26.95
C GLY A 714 -5.02 7.83 -26.71
N LYS A 715 -4.40 8.64 -25.88
CA LYS A 715 -4.80 10.00 -25.49
C LYS A 715 -3.82 11.04 -26.01
N THR A 716 -4.35 12.19 -26.37
CA THR A 716 -3.55 13.39 -26.67
C THR A 716 -3.16 14.09 -25.38
N TRP A 717 -1.88 14.44 -25.26
CA TRP A 717 -1.34 15.15 -24.11
C TRP A 717 -0.80 16.51 -24.53
N ASP A 718 -1.08 17.52 -23.70
CA ASP A 718 -0.25 18.72 -23.68
C ASP A 718 1.11 18.40 -23.03
N LEU A 719 2.16 19.04 -23.52
CA LEU A 719 3.53 18.81 -23.07
C LEU A 719 3.70 19.13 -21.58
N GLU A 720 3.22 20.28 -21.13
CA GLU A 720 3.38 20.71 -19.74
C GLU A 720 2.52 19.86 -18.81
N ALA A 721 1.29 19.54 -19.23
CA ALA A 721 0.41 18.65 -18.48
C ALA A 721 1.05 17.26 -18.26
N LEU A 722 1.65 16.66 -19.29
CA LEU A 722 2.31 15.36 -19.18
C LEU A 722 3.55 15.43 -18.28
N VAL A 723 4.36 16.50 -18.41
CA VAL A 723 5.51 16.72 -17.53
C VAL A 723 5.08 16.82 -16.08
N ASN A 724 4.05 17.61 -15.78
CA ASN A 724 3.55 17.77 -14.43
C ASN A 724 3.00 16.46 -13.86
N GLU A 725 2.35 15.64 -14.68
CA GLU A 725 1.83 14.34 -14.27
C GLU A 725 2.94 13.36 -13.88
N VAL A 726 3.97 13.17 -14.72
CA VAL A 726 5.05 12.21 -14.42
C VAL A 726 6.02 12.70 -13.33
N VAL A 727 6.12 14.03 -13.12
CA VAL A 727 6.97 14.61 -12.06
C VAL A 727 6.44 14.31 -10.66
N LYS A 728 5.15 13.94 -10.52
CA LYS A 728 4.57 13.55 -9.22
C LYS A 728 5.29 12.37 -8.57
N ASP A 729 5.95 11.51 -9.36
CA ASP A 729 6.73 10.37 -8.86
C ASP A 729 8.19 10.71 -8.50
N ARG A 730 8.58 11.99 -8.51
CA ARG A 730 9.96 12.48 -8.23
C ARG A 730 10.59 11.86 -6.97
N ALA A 731 9.83 11.75 -5.88
CA ALA A 731 10.35 11.23 -4.62
C ALA A 731 10.93 9.81 -4.76
N TYR A 732 10.33 8.99 -5.63
CA TYR A 732 10.74 7.61 -5.91
C TYR A 732 11.89 7.55 -6.93
N PHE A 733 11.97 8.51 -7.86
CA PHE A 733 13.08 8.62 -8.80
C PHE A 733 14.38 8.97 -8.07
N GLU A 734 14.32 9.93 -7.15
CA GLU A 734 15.47 10.40 -6.36
C GLU A 734 16.04 9.31 -5.44
N THR A 735 15.20 8.41 -4.92
CA THR A 735 15.63 7.34 -4.02
C THR A 735 16.12 6.09 -4.74
N SER A 736 15.74 5.90 -6.00
CA SER A 736 16.08 4.71 -6.80
C SER A 736 17.12 4.95 -7.88
N GLY A 737 17.48 6.21 -8.16
CA GLY A 737 18.24 6.58 -9.36
C GLY A 737 17.46 6.41 -10.66
N GLY A 738 16.15 6.19 -10.57
CA GLY A 738 15.24 6.01 -11.70
C GLY A 738 14.76 7.33 -12.30
N GLY A 739 13.64 7.28 -13.02
CA GLY A 739 13.10 8.47 -13.71
C GLY A 739 12.01 8.12 -14.73
N VAL A 740 12.00 8.82 -15.85
CA VAL A 740 10.96 8.61 -16.88
C VAL A 740 11.53 7.83 -18.05
N THR A 741 10.78 6.83 -18.52
CA THR A 741 11.07 6.13 -19.78
C THR A 741 9.99 6.49 -20.79
N ILE A 742 10.38 6.87 -22.01
CA ILE A 742 9.45 6.86 -23.14
C ILE A 742 9.60 5.51 -23.86
N SER A 743 8.50 4.78 -23.96
CA SER A 743 8.41 3.45 -24.59
C SER A 743 7.06 3.37 -25.32
N GLY A 744 6.66 2.17 -25.76
CA GLY A 744 5.40 1.95 -26.47
C GLY A 744 5.42 2.47 -27.90
N GLY A 745 4.89 1.69 -28.83
CA GLY A 745 5.01 2.00 -30.25
C GLY A 745 6.49 2.15 -30.63
N GLU A 746 6.82 3.20 -31.36
CA GLU A 746 8.17 3.68 -31.62
C GLU A 746 8.20 5.19 -31.31
N PRO A 747 8.73 5.60 -30.14
CA PRO A 747 8.71 7.01 -29.71
C PRO A 747 9.34 7.97 -30.73
N THR A 748 10.30 7.49 -31.53
CA THR A 748 10.95 8.30 -32.58
C THR A 748 10.02 8.64 -33.75
N MET A 749 8.83 8.04 -33.87
CA MET A 749 7.80 8.49 -34.81
C MET A 749 7.21 9.85 -34.44
N GLN A 750 7.30 10.23 -33.16
CA GLN A 750 6.80 11.49 -32.62
C GLN A 750 7.97 12.32 -32.05
N PHE A 751 9.10 12.35 -32.78
CA PHE A 751 10.38 12.82 -32.27
C PHE A 751 10.42 14.28 -31.82
N GLU A 752 9.62 15.17 -32.41
CA GLU A 752 9.53 16.56 -31.96
C GLU A 752 8.96 16.65 -30.54
N PHE A 753 7.83 15.99 -30.30
CA PHE A 753 7.21 15.94 -28.98
C PHE A 753 8.08 15.16 -27.99
N ALA A 754 8.57 13.99 -28.39
CA ALA A 754 9.43 13.15 -27.54
C ALA A 754 10.71 13.89 -27.11
N GLY A 755 11.39 14.57 -28.03
CA GLY A 755 12.57 15.38 -27.74
C GLY A 755 12.27 16.56 -26.81
N ALA A 756 11.17 17.30 -27.06
CA ALA A 756 10.73 18.39 -26.18
C ALA A 756 10.38 17.89 -24.77
N PHE A 757 9.73 16.73 -24.67
CA PHE A 757 9.36 16.09 -23.41
C PHE A 757 10.58 15.67 -22.59
N LEU A 758 11.51 14.92 -23.18
CA LEU A 758 12.74 14.55 -22.49
C LEU A 758 13.56 15.77 -22.07
N LYS A 759 13.62 16.82 -22.93
CA LYS A 759 14.29 18.08 -22.60
C LYS A 759 13.68 18.76 -21.37
N ALA A 760 12.35 18.84 -21.29
CA ALA A 760 11.65 19.43 -20.16
C ALA A 760 11.89 18.67 -18.85
N LEU A 761 11.85 17.33 -18.90
CA LEU A 761 12.15 16.46 -17.75
C LEU A 761 13.59 16.61 -17.27
N ARG A 762 14.56 16.67 -18.20
CA ARG A 762 15.95 16.94 -17.88
C ARG A 762 16.18 18.32 -17.27
N GLY A 763 15.46 19.34 -17.76
CA GLY A 763 15.47 20.68 -17.15
C GLY A 763 15.00 20.68 -15.70
N LYS A 764 14.21 19.69 -15.30
CA LYS A 764 13.76 19.43 -13.92
C LYS A 764 14.67 18.48 -13.13
N GLY A 765 15.82 18.10 -13.68
CA GLY A 765 16.82 17.23 -13.05
C GLY A 765 16.48 15.74 -13.06
N LEU A 766 15.52 15.28 -13.87
CA LEU A 766 15.10 13.88 -13.89
C LEU A 766 15.94 13.04 -14.88
N HIS A 767 16.19 11.78 -14.53
CA HIS A 767 16.78 10.80 -15.44
C HIS A 767 15.77 10.42 -16.53
N THR A 768 16.19 10.46 -17.78
CA THR A 768 15.35 10.18 -18.95
C THR A 768 15.89 8.96 -19.72
N ALA A 769 15.00 8.09 -20.16
CA ALA A 769 15.35 6.92 -20.98
C ALA A 769 14.48 6.87 -22.25
N LEU A 770 15.10 6.47 -23.36
CA LEU A 770 14.44 6.16 -24.62
C LEU A 770 14.46 4.64 -24.83
N ASP A 771 13.29 4.02 -24.97
CA ASP A 771 13.12 2.65 -25.42
C ASP A 771 12.69 2.64 -26.90
N THR A 772 13.55 2.14 -27.79
CA THR A 772 13.35 2.25 -29.25
C THR A 772 13.61 0.92 -29.97
N CYS A 773 12.81 0.64 -31.00
CA CYS A 773 13.08 -0.45 -31.92
C CYS A 773 14.09 -0.08 -33.01
N GLY A 774 14.55 1.17 -33.05
CA GLY A 774 15.62 1.64 -33.92
C GLY A 774 15.22 1.85 -35.37
N GLN A 775 13.99 1.52 -35.76
CA GLN A 775 13.53 1.64 -37.15
C GLN A 775 12.96 3.04 -37.40
N CYS A 776 13.84 4.03 -37.55
CA CYS A 776 13.48 5.44 -37.71
C CYS A 776 14.44 6.21 -38.65
N GLY A 777 14.09 7.46 -38.97
CA GLY A 777 14.99 8.36 -39.69
C GLY A 777 16.09 8.92 -38.76
N LYS A 778 17.27 9.20 -39.32
CA LYS A 778 18.42 9.71 -38.55
C LYS A 778 18.10 11.03 -37.80
N GLU A 779 17.35 11.93 -38.43
CA GLU A 779 16.91 13.19 -37.84
C GLU A 779 16.15 12.99 -36.50
N ALA A 780 15.32 11.94 -36.41
CA ALA A 780 14.56 11.66 -35.20
C ALA A 780 15.48 11.36 -34.00
N LEU A 781 16.55 10.59 -34.25
CA LEU A 781 17.57 10.28 -33.24
C LEU A 781 18.34 11.54 -32.84
N GLU A 782 18.77 12.35 -33.81
CA GLU A 782 19.48 13.61 -33.55
C GLU A 782 18.70 14.59 -32.66
N LYS A 783 17.36 14.56 -32.73
CA LYS A 783 16.47 15.38 -31.88
C LYS A 783 16.27 14.82 -30.47
N ILE A 784 16.33 13.50 -30.28
CA ILE A 784 16.00 12.85 -29.00
C ILE A 784 17.25 12.54 -28.17
N LEU A 785 18.32 12.01 -28.79
CA LEU A 785 19.54 11.57 -28.12
C LEU A 785 20.18 12.61 -27.17
N PRO A 786 20.22 13.93 -27.48
CA PRO A 786 20.77 14.93 -26.55
C PRO A 786 20.08 14.97 -25.18
N TYR A 787 18.85 14.47 -25.11
CA TYR A 787 17.98 14.53 -23.94
C TYR A 787 17.67 13.16 -23.34
N ALA A 788 18.11 12.05 -23.94
CA ALA A 788 18.01 10.72 -23.37
C ALA A 788 19.30 10.39 -22.60
N VAL A 789 19.21 10.15 -21.29
CA VAL A 789 20.38 9.73 -20.49
C VAL A 789 20.74 8.28 -20.81
N LEU A 790 19.72 7.43 -20.89
CA LEU A 790 19.81 6.02 -21.27
C LEU A 790 19.09 5.79 -22.60
N VAL A 791 19.70 5.01 -23.49
CA VAL A 791 19.02 4.45 -24.65
C VAL A 791 18.93 2.94 -24.49
N MET A 792 17.71 2.43 -24.43
CA MET A 792 17.39 1.02 -24.57
C MET A 792 17.02 0.77 -26.02
N PHE A 793 17.77 -0.11 -26.68
CA PHE A 793 17.70 -0.31 -28.11
C PHE A 793 17.42 -1.78 -28.41
N ASP A 794 16.27 -2.05 -29.03
CA ASP A 794 15.89 -3.42 -29.31
C ASP A 794 16.65 -4.01 -30.51
N MET A 795 17.35 -5.11 -30.27
CA MET A 795 17.92 -5.99 -31.29
C MET A 795 17.16 -7.32 -31.29
N LYS A 796 16.32 -7.52 -32.32
CA LYS A 796 15.40 -8.65 -32.40
C LYS A 796 15.97 -9.84 -33.16
N LEU A 797 16.33 -9.64 -34.43
CA LEU A 797 16.86 -10.67 -35.35
C LEU A 797 18.02 -10.10 -36.17
N MET A 798 19.12 -10.86 -36.30
CA MET A 798 20.28 -10.45 -37.12
C MET A 798 20.13 -10.75 -38.60
N ASP A 799 19.42 -11.82 -38.96
CA ASP A 799 19.14 -12.11 -40.36
C ASP A 799 18.06 -11.18 -40.92
N ALA A 800 18.35 -10.50 -42.02
CA ALA A 800 17.50 -9.45 -42.57
C ALA A 800 16.18 -9.98 -43.16
N GLU A 801 16.18 -11.20 -43.69
CA GLU A 801 14.99 -11.83 -44.27
C GLU A 801 14.05 -12.33 -43.16
N THR A 802 14.60 -13.03 -42.17
CA THR A 802 13.87 -13.50 -40.99
C THR A 802 13.33 -12.31 -40.18
N HIS A 803 14.09 -11.23 -40.03
CA HIS A 803 13.60 -9.99 -39.41
C HIS A 803 12.41 -9.41 -40.16
N ARG A 804 12.47 -9.33 -41.51
CA ARG A 804 11.34 -8.85 -42.33
C ARG A 804 10.12 -9.73 -42.18
N ARG A 805 10.31 -11.06 -42.17
CA ARG A 805 9.21 -12.02 -42.00
C ARG A 805 8.43 -11.80 -40.71
N PHE A 806 9.12 -11.56 -39.59
CA PHE A 806 8.48 -11.45 -38.28
C PHE A 806 8.08 -10.03 -37.85
N THR A 807 8.68 -8.99 -38.43
CA THR A 807 8.46 -7.59 -38.00
C THR A 807 7.94 -6.67 -39.10
N GLY A 808 7.82 -7.17 -40.33
CA GLY A 808 7.42 -6.41 -41.51
C GLY A 808 8.55 -5.64 -42.20
N HIS A 809 9.70 -5.43 -41.55
CA HIS A 809 10.80 -4.60 -42.07
C HIS A 809 12.17 -5.28 -41.98
N SER A 810 13.12 -4.87 -42.82
CA SER A 810 14.52 -5.32 -42.71
C SER A 810 15.24 -4.59 -41.59
N ASN A 811 16.12 -5.30 -40.86
CA ASN A 811 16.96 -4.75 -39.79
C ASN A 811 18.14 -3.89 -40.28
N LYS A 812 18.39 -3.74 -41.60
CA LYS A 812 19.53 -2.98 -42.13
C LYS A 812 19.60 -1.56 -41.56
N ARG A 813 18.48 -0.83 -41.61
CA ARG A 813 18.39 0.52 -41.06
C ARG A 813 18.52 0.55 -39.54
N ILE A 814 17.98 -0.45 -38.84
CA ILE A 814 18.12 -0.60 -37.39
C ILE A 814 19.60 -0.73 -37.00
N ILE A 815 20.35 -1.56 -37.73
CA ILE A 815 21.80 -1.75 -37.54
C ILE A 815 22.57 -0.47 -37.84
N ASP A 816 22.25 0.24 -38.94
CA ASP A 816 22.90 1.50 -39.29
C ASP A 816 22.61 2.60 -38.24
N ASN A 817 21.38 2.66 -37.74
CA ASN A 817 20.99 3.58 -36.68
C ASN A 817 21.67 3.24 -35.35
N LEU A 818 21.82 1.95 -35.02
CA LEU A 818 22.53 1.53 -33.81
C LEU A 818 24.02 1.91 -33.86
N ARG A 819 24.67 1.77 -35.02
CA ARG A 819 26.03 2.29 -35.24
C ARG A 819 26.09 3.80 -35.07
N PHE A 820 25.14 4.52 -35.65
CA PHE A 820 25.05 5.96 -35.47
C PHE A 820 24.88 6.35 -33.99
N VAL A 821 24.03 5.66 -33.22
CA VAL A 821 23.86 5.90 -31.79
C VAL A 821 25.18 5.66 -31.04
N ALA A 822 25.91 4.60 -31.37
CA ALA A 822 27.22 4.32 -30.78
C ALA A 822 28.26 5.44 -31.08
N ASP A 823 28.36 5.86 -32.34
CA ASP A 823 29.24 6.96 -32.75
C ASP A 823 28.85 8.29 -32.08
N TYR A 824 27.54 8.50 -31.90
CA TYR A 824 27.01 9.67 -31.20
C TYR A 824 27.42 9.68 -29.73
N ILE A 825 27.24 8.57 -29.01
CA ILE A 825 27.65 8.41 -27.60
C ILE A 825 29.15 8.66 -27.43
N ALA A 826 29.99 8.18 -28.36
CA ALA A 826 31.43 8.37 -28.29
C ALA A 826 31.87 9.85 -28.42
N SER A 827 31.02 10.71 -28.99
CA SER A 827 31.35 12.11 -29.31
C SER A 827 30.53 13.14 -28.52
N HIS A 828 29.56 12.71 -27.71
CA HIS A 828 28.63 13.59 -26.98
C HIS A 828 28.52 13.20 -25.50
N VAL A 829 28.05 14.14 -24.68
CA VAL A 829 27.85 13.92 -23.23
C VAL A 829 26.66 13.01 -22.94
N TYR A 830 25.68 12.99 -23.83
CA TYR A 830 24.48 12.15 -23.75
C TYR A 830 24.25 11.46 -25.11
N PRO A 831 23.70 10.25 -25.13
CA PRO A 831 23.39 9.39 -23.98
C PRO A 831 24.65 8.93 -23.25
N ARG A 832 24.51 8.62 -21.95
CA ARG A 832 25.61 8.07 -21.14
C ARG A 832 25.69 6.55 -21.21
N GLU A 833 24.55 5.91 -21.45
CA GLU A 833 24.41 4.47 -21.43
C GLU A 833 23.62 3.98 -22.63
N LEU A 834 24.06 2.85 -23.18
CA LEU A 834 23.36 2.10 -24.21
C LEU A 834 23.09 0.68 -23.72
N TRP A 835 21.83 0.33 -23.60
CA TRP A 835 21.39 -1.02 -23.29
C TRP A 835 20.84 -1.66 -24.55
N ILE A 836 21.36 -2.84 -24.91
CA ILE A 836 20.76 -3.65 -25.97
C ILE A 836 19.69 -4.53 -25.34
N ARG A 837 18.51 -4.59 -25.94
CA ARG A 837 17.41 -5.45 -25.49
C ARG A 837 17.07 -6.46 -26.57
N THR A 838 16.96 -7.72 -26.20
CA THR A 838 16.61 -8.79 -27.13
C THR A 838 15.44 -9.57 -26.56
N PRO A 839 14.21 -9.43 -27.11
CA PRO A 839 13.12 -10.27 -26.70
C PRO A 839 13.46 -11.72 -27.09
N VAL A 840 13.32 -12.67 -26.16
CA VAL A 840 13.56 -14.10 -26.37
C VAL A 840 12.22 -14.77 -26.61
N ILE A 841 11.89 -15.00 -27.88
CA ILE A 841 10.57 -15.44 -28.36
C ILE A 841 10.69 -16.85 -28.93
N PRO A 842 9.94 -17.83 -28.39
CA PRO A 842 9.95 -19.21 -28.88
C PRO A 842 9.73 -19.31 -30.39
N GLY A 843 10.55 -20.09 -31.10
CA GLY A 843 10.42 -20.29 -32.55
C GLY A 843 10.67 -19.06 -33.43
N ALA A 844 11.10 -17.93 -32.85
CA ALA A 844 11.44 -16.72 -33.58
C ALA A 844 12.85 -16.22 -33.21
N THR A 845 13.00 -15.48 -32.11
CA THR A 845 14.29 -14.86 -31.73
C THR A 845 15.11 -15.73 -30.77
N ALA A 846 14.47 -16.71 -30.11
CA ALA A 846 15.07 -17.63 -29.15
C ALA A 846 15.85 -18.77 -29.85
N THR A 847 16.84 -18.42 -30.67
CA THR A 847 17.75 -19.39 -31.31
C THR A 847 19.20 -19.05 -30.98
N GLN A 848 20.03 -20.09 -30.83
CA GLN A 848 21.45 -19.88 -30.52
C GLN A 848 22.17 -19.11 -31.62
N GLU A 849 21.80 -19.33 -32.89
CA GLU A 849 22.36 -18.62 -34.04
C GLU A 849 22.06 -17.12 -33.97
N ASN A 850 20.83 -16.75 -33.61
CA ASN A 850 20.43 -15.36 -33.50
C ASN A 850 21.15 -14.66 -32.35
N ILE A 851 21.13 -15.26 -31.15
CA ILE A 851 21.80 -14.71 -29.97
C ILE A 851 23.30 -14.57 -30.23
N ASN A 852 23.97 -15.60 -30.74
CA ASN A 852 25.38 -15.51 -31.14
C ASN A 852 25.64 -14.43 -32.20
N GLY A 853 24.73 -14.28 -33.17
CA GLY A 853 24.82 -13.24 -34.19
C GLY A 853 24.78 -11.83 -33.60
N ILE A 854 23.82 -11.56 -32.70
CA ILE A 854 23.68 -10.27 -32.02
C ILE A 854 24.93 -10.01 -31.18
N GLY A 855 25.36 -11.00 -30.41
CA GLY A 855 26.51 -10.88 -29.53
C GLY A 855 27.83 -10.63 -30.28
N ARG A 856 28.08 -11.31 -31.41
CA ARG A 856 29.23 -11.02 -32.28
C ARG A 856 29.17 -9.61 -32.86
N PHE A 857 27.97 -9.12 -33.19
CA PHE A 857 27.80 -7.75 -33.67
C PHE A 857 28.12 -6.74 -32.58
N ILE A 858 27.62 -6.94 -31.35
CA ILE A 858 27.94 -6.09 -30.18
C ILE A 858 29.44 -6.10 -29.92
N ALA A 859 30.07 -7.27 -29.83
CA ALA A 859 31.50 -7.40 -29.56
C ALA A 859 32.36 -6.68 -30.60
N LYS A 860 31.99 -6.77 -31.88
CA LYS A 860 32.75 -6.18 -32.98
C LYS A 860 32.56 -4.66 -33.14
N ASN A 861 31.33 -4.15 -32.91
CA ASN A 861 30.97 -2.79 -33.30
C ASN A 861 30.67 -1.87 -32.10
N LEU A 862 30.32 -2.42 -30.93
CA LEU A 862 29.69 -1.66 -29.84
C LEU A 862 30.35 -1.89 -28.46
N SER A 863 31.46 -2.63 -28.40
CA SER A 863 32.06 -3.11 -27.14
C SER A 863 32.47 -2.01 -26.16
N GLN A 864 32.68 -0.79 -26.64
CA GLN A 864 33.12 0.36 -25.85
C GLN A 864 31.96 1.21 -25.30
N VAL A 865 30.72 0.99 -25.76
CA VAL A 865 29.57 1.86 -25.45
C VAL A 865 28.38 1.12 -24.84
N VAL A 866 28.24 -0.19 -25.06
CA VAL A 866 27.14 -0.98 -24.48
C VAL A 866 27.45 -1.31 -23.03
N SER A 867 26.61 -0.85 -22.12
CA SER A 867 26.75 -1.11 -20.68
C SER A 867 25.93 -2.31 -20.21
N ARG A 868 24.88 -2.70 -20.95
CA ARG A 868 24.03 -3.86 -20.63
C ARG A 868 23.46 -4.46 -21.92
N TRP A 869 23.40 -5.79 -21.98
CA TRP A 869 22.62 -6.54 -22.97
C TRP A 869 21.63 -7.41 -22.21
N GLU A 870 20.35 -7.06 -22.34
CA GLU A 870 19.24 -7.69 -21.65
C GLU A 870 18.47 -8.62 -22.59
N LEU A 871 18.37 -9.90 -22.19
CA LEU A 871 17.50 -10.88 -22.82
C LEU A 871 16.13 -10.86 -22.14
N CYS A 872 15.10 -10.37 -22.82
CA CYS A 872 13.77 -10.18 -22.25
C CYS A 872 12.91 -11.44 -22.48
N ALA A 873 12.56 -12.16 -21.42
CA ALA A 873 11.76 -13.38 -21.50
C ALA A 873 10.38 -13.12 -22.12
N PHE A 874 9.94 -14.04 -22.97
CA PHE A 874 8.59 -14.02 -23.54
C PHE A 874 7.53 -14.14 -22.44
N ASN A 875 6.47 -13.35 -22.57
CA ASN A 875 5.25 -13.55 -21.80
C ASN A 875 4.01 -13.51 -22.70
N ASN A 876 2.94 -14.14 -22.26
CA ASN A 876 1.71 -14.30 -23.04
C ASN A 876 0.54 -13.44 -22.52
N LEU A 877 0.84 -12.44 -21.67
CA LEU A 877 -0.17 -11.57 -21.03
C LEU A 877 -0.87 -10.62 -22.02
N CYS A 878 -0.36 -10.49 -23.26
CA CYS A 878 -0.95 -9.62 -24.27
C CYS A 878 -2.09 -10.27 -25.10
N ARG A 879 -2.41 -11.57 -24.90
CA ARG A 879 -3.49 -12.28 -25.61
C ARG A 879 -4.79 -11.49 -25.63
N ASP A 880 -5.19 -11.01 -24.46
CA ASP A 880 -6.39 -10.20 -24.24
C ASP A 880 -6.39 -8.91 -25.07
N LYS A 881 -5.23 -8.28 -25.26
CA LYS A 881 -5.10 -7.04 -26.05
C LYS A 881 -5.39 -7.30 -27.53
N TYR A 882 -4.89 -8.41 -28.07
CA TYR A 882 -5.18 -8.81 -29.45
C TYR A 882 -6.66 -9.13 -29.66
N LEU A 883 -7.29 -9.86 -28.74
CA LEU A 883 -8.72 -10.14 -28.77
C LEU A 883 -9.55 -8.85 -28.75
N ARG A 884 -9.24 -7.90 -27.87
CA ARG A 884 -9.90 -6.57 -27.79
C ARG A 884 -9.73 -5.74 -29.05
N LEU A 885 -8.66 -5.97 -29.81
CA LEU A 885 -8.42 -5.33 -31.10
C LEU A 885 -9.07 -6.08 -32.28
N GLY A 886 -9.63 -7.26 -32.06
CA GLY A 886 -10.18 -8.11 -33.12
C GLY A 886 -9.10 -8.69 -34.03
N ARG A 887 -7.90 -8.96 -33.47
CA ARG A 887 -6.74 -9.49 -34.18
C ARG A 887 -6.40 -10.88 -33.67
N LYS A 888 -6.03 -11.79 -34.57
CA LYS A 888 -5.43 -13.07 -34.20
C LYS A 888 -3.96 -12.85 -33.85
N TRP A 889 -3.49 -13.49 -32.77
CA TRP A 889 -2.09 -13.43 -32.37
C TRP A 889 -1.37 -14.73 -32.71
N MET A 890 -0.17 -14.62 -33.32
CA MET A 890 0.60 -15.78 -33.78
C MET A 890 1.07 -16.68 -32.64
N PHE A 891 1.37 -16.09 -31.48
CA PHE A 891 1.89 -16.80 -30.30
C PHE A 891 0.80 -17.08 -29.27
N HIS A 892 -0.46 -17.12 -29.71
CA HIS A 892 -1.61 -17.34 -28.84
C HIS A 892 -1.48 -18.60 -27.99
N ASP A 893 -0.90 -19.68 -28.51
CA ASP A 893 -0.79 -20.95 -27.78
C ASP A 893 0.60 -21.17 -27.15
N SER A 894 1.47 -20.16 -27.19
CA SER A 894 2.82 -20.25 -26.62
C SER A 894 2.81 -20.09 -25.10
N GLU A 895 3.56 -20.94 -24.41
CA GLU A 895 3.77 -20.91 -22.95
C GLU A 895 4.92 -19.98 -22.54
N LEU A 896 5.03 -19.68 -21.24
CA LEU A 896 6.19 -18.99 -20.67
C LEU A 896 7.45 -19.85 -20.82
N LEU A 897 8.59 -19.20 -21.00
CA LEU A 897 9.90 -19.88 -21.02
C LEU A 897 10.28 -20.39 -19.63
N SER A 898 10.99 -21.52 -19.56
CA SER A 898 11.58 -21.97 -18.29
C SER A 898 12.77 -21.10 -17.92
N ARG A 899 13.08 -21.04 -16.61
CA ARG A 899 14.27 -20.35 -16.11
C ARG A 899 15.54 -20.97 -16.69
N GLN A 900 15.62 -22.30 -16.69
CA GLN A 900 16.73 -23.03 -17.31
C GLN A 900 16.97 -22.59 -18.75
N PHE A 901 15.93 -22.48 -19.58
CA PHE A 901 16.09 -22.08 -20.98
C PHE A 901 16.58 -20.63 -21.13
N MET A 902 16.14 -19.72 -20.26
CA MET A 902 16.65 -18.34 -20.25
C MET A 902 18.14 -18.29 -19.87
N GLU A 903 18.57 -19.08 -18.90
CA GLU A 903 20.00 -19.19 -18.54
C GLU A 903 20.83 -19.80 -19.68
N GLU A 904 20.31 -20.82 -20.38
CA GLU A 904 20.97 -21.38 -21.55
C GLU A 904 21.18 -20.32 -22.65
N MET A 905 20.17 -19.48 -22.92
CA MET A 905 20.31 -18.37 -23.88
C MET A 905 21.27 -17.29 -23.38
N ALA A 906 21.27 -16.98 -22.08
CA ALA A 906 22.22 -16.06 -21.47
C ALA A 906 23.66 -16.58 -21.58
N ASP A 907 23.88 -17.87 -21.39
CA ASP A 907 25.18 -18.51 -21.56
C ASP A 907 25.69 -18.47 -23.00
N VAL A 908 24.79 -18.65 -23.98
CA VAL A 908 25.12 -18.46 -25.40
C VAL A 908 25.54 -17.00 -25.65
N ALA A 909 24.82 -16.03 -25.10
CA ALA A 909 25.18 -14.62 -25.19
C ALA A 909 26.54 -14.32 -24.53
N ARG A 910 26.81 -14.84 -23.33
CA ARG A 910 28.10 -14.68 -22.64
C ARG A 910 29.27 -15.25 -23.45
N LYS A 911 29.05 -16.33 -24.20
CA LYS A 911 30.06 -17.00 -25.04
C LYS A 911 30.22 -16.39 -26.45
N SER A 912 29.45 -15.37 -26.81
CA SER A 912 29.46 -14.79 -28.16
C SER A 912 30.63 -13.82 -28.43
N GLY A 913 31.48 -13.56 -27.43
CA GLY A 913 32.62 -12.63 -27.50
C GLY A 913 32.36 -11.23 -26.92
N VAL A 914 31.20 -10.99 -26.33
CA VAL A 914 30.93 -9.76 -25.53
C VAL A 914 31.55 -9.89 -24.14
N ASN A 915 31.65 -8.79 -23.39
CA ASN A 915 31.95 -8.88 -21.95
C ASN A 915 30.82 -9.69 -21.27
N PRO A 916 31.08 -10.83 -20.62
CA PRO A 916 30.04 -11.62 -19.96
C PRO A 916 29.25 -10.84 -18.90
N GLU A 917 29.87 -9.84 -18.26
CA GLU A 917 29.25 -9.03 -17.20
C GLU A 917 28.13 -8.12 -17.69
N ILE A 918 28.10 -7.78 -18.99
CA ILE A 918 27.02 -6.95 -19.54
C ILE A 918 25.75 -7.78 -19.82
N VAL A 919 25.83 -9.12 -19.82
CA VAL A 919 24.72 -9.99 -20.23
C VAL A 919 23.81 -10.34 -19.05
N ASN A 920 22.56 -9.88 -19.11
CA ASN A 920 21.51 -10.13 -18.13
C ASN A 920 20.25 -10.68 -18.82
N TRP A 921 19.35 -11.31 -18.08
CA TRP A 921 18.01 -11.61 -18.57
C TRP A 921 16.95 -11.17 -17.56
N SER A 922 15.77 -10.81 -18.05
CA SER A 922 14.65 -10.30 -17.25
C SER A 922 13.31 -10.84 -17.75
N GLY A 923 12.22 -10.54 -17.04
CA GLY A 923 10.87 -11.03 -17.34
C GLY A 923 10.43 -12.28 -16.55
N SER A 924 9.18 -12.68 -16.74
CA SER A 924 8.57 -13.81 -16.03
C SER A 924 8.93 -15.15 -16.70
N THR A 925 9.19 -16.17 -15.88
CA THR A 925 9.43 -17.55 -16.33
C THR A 925 8.39 -18.49 -15.74
N ARG A 926 8.23 -19.67 -16.34
CA ARG A 926 7.33 -20.70 -15.80
C ARG A 926 7.87 -21.16 -14.44
N LEU A 927 6.99 -21.23 -13.43
CA LEU A 927 7.33 -21.85 -12.15
C LEU A 927 7.73 -23.31 -12.41
N GLU A 928 8.94 -23.69 -11.98
CA GLU A 928 9.38 -25.07 -12.01
C GLU A 928 8.59 -25.81 -10.93
N THR A 929 7.78 -26.77 -11.34
CA THR A 929 7.18 -27.73 -10.41
C THR A 929 8.30 -28.59 -9.87
N GLU A 930 8.92 -28.17 -8.77
CA GLU A 930 9.71 -29.08 -7.96
C GLU A 930 8.84 -30.30 -7.64
N ASN A 931 9.40 -31.49 -7.79
CA ASN A 931 8.75 -32.78 -7.57
C ASN A 931 8.24 -32.90 -6.12
N ILE A 932 7.06 -32.37 -5.83
CA ILE A 932 6.34 -32.59 -4.56
C ILE A 932 5.95 -34.08 -4.38
N GLN A 933 6.14 -34.93 -5.40
CA GLN A 933 5.93 -36.37 -5.27
C GLN A 933 7.11 -37.15 -4.68
N GLN A 934 8.33 -36.61 -4.63
CA GLN A 934 9.51 -37.41 -4.22
C GLN A 934 9.80 -37.32 -2.72
N GLU A 935 9.46 -36.22 -2.04
CA GLU A 935 9.60 -36.09 -0.58
C GLU A 935 8.43 -36.72 0.20
N ALA A 936 7.32 -37.06 -0.48
CA ALA A 936 6.19 -37.75 0.14
C ALA A 936 6.35 -39.28 0.21
N GLU A 937 7.31 -39.87 -0.52
CA GLU A 937 7.56 -41.32 -0.53
C GLU A 937 8.73 -41.77 0.37
N ASP A 938 9.66 -40.88 0.71
CA ASP A 938 10.84 -41.21 1.54
C ASP A 938 10.75 -40.74 3.02
N GLY A 939 9.56 -40.31 3.46
CA GLY A 939 9.28 -39.87 4.83
C GLY A 939 8.09 -40.59 5.47
N ILE A 940 8.17 -41.91 5.65
CA ILE A 940 7.33 -42.71 6.56
C ILE A 940 8.17 -43.16 7.76
#